data_AF-A0A4Y7QDM8-F1
#
_entry.id   AF-A0A4Y7QDM8-F1
#
_cell.length_a   1.000
_cell.length_b   1.000
_cell.length_c   1.000
_cell.angle_alpha   90.00
_cell.angle_beta   90.00
_cell.angle_gamma   90.00
#
_symmetry.space_group_name_H-M   'P 1'
#
loop_
_entity.id
_entity.type
_entity.pdbx_description
1 polymer ?
#
loop_
_entity_poly.entity_id
_entity_poly.type
_entity_poly.pdbx_seq_one_letter_code
_entity_poly.pdbx_strand_id
1 'polypeptide(L)'
;MPSLVKTVLRRNSSFAKKEAADAELRDKERAQEAYEDKIKEFDKLQEEANTLRVAHGDRGKEVQKLQEELSKLQADVEAERNEKERAQQLCTGHLEELERLKAEKEEVQSHEGGEAEHLRTSLNNQAKDLSELQDRFKETLALLATSDAEKGRLEQQSKATEEELHRLSKEVDGLREDLENERRTAGQLKRENEAKDGESHALREAHATLQQAHHGLDSNAAALREERTALGRHLEQEQLSKQDLLNAHEIATNSLRELQDQHQELQMHFERGRQESEDSLSLTVKERDELRGSVVSLTSQLHEAGDVEKELRTRLEGRDADILRLQDETKKLQNAFDDKCKEFDEVDAQFEALQGQVQAQQSDVDQLQGVYEDKSKEVTRMQKEFTELQRGVDTEKKDRRRLQNEHNDIIAELAQLREDFVRQKHELQAEQTGRQPLRRAYEDRIKEVSRLRDEVTGLQRQLGEKKRRQYGPFDEGKEADRLRHERTRIKRRLESEQEEHQRLKRAYEDTREEVRRLRRESGTFLKQSDTCQAEEIVAVLCDLNAKISYLANAVSDQWDCAEDPSLLRRSMFPQNPRDKPDDTDTAVLESVLGRSFLALLRERKSGPADDRNATLVLFALQASIVHCIVDAFHDFCAGFSLTENAALTRIYEQMCQGESHVVSARWRALTHAYARATIPNYENSVRHRILSTLTKRFAAVHSLLRGKAETGSVLRDEFSAELAQISEIALRLSLMVKEQITSAKYEVYVPAPDQDFDTDFMEDAFNEHTGTTNVHQMFCTVEMGLVEILHSQKGRMGAGESSGCQKVLLKAKTVSLDSVSSFLADHATSPYDSSWVTVLPSHGHGRN
;
A
#
# COMPACT_ATOMS: atom_id res chain seq x y z
N MET A 1 39.01 -63.69 -26.41
CA MET A 1 39.68 -62.88 -25.38
C MET A 1 39.33 -61.38 -25.44
N PRO A 2 39.28 -60.67 -26.59
CA PRO A 2 38.98 -59.23 -26.62
C PRO A 2 37.53 -58.85 -26.21
N SER A 3 36.54 -59.71 -26.49
CA SER A 3 35.14 -59.44 -26.15
C SER A 3 34.87 -59.51 -24.64
N LEU A 4 35.49 -60.46 -23.94
CA LEU A 4 35.38 -60.62 -22.48
C LEU A 4 35.96 -59.40 -21.73
N VAL A 5 37.07 -58.85 -22.20
CA VAL A 5 37.69 -57.64 -21.60
C VAL A 5 36.81 -56.41 -21.79
N LYS A 6 36.18 -56.23 -22.96
CA LYS A 6 35.21 -55.13 -23.19
C LYS A 6 33.97 -55.25 -22.30
N THR A 7 33.46 -56.45 -22.08
CA THR A 7 32.29 -56.68 -21.23
C THR A 7 32.60 -56.43 -19.76
N VAL A 8 33.78 -56.83 -19.28
CA VAL A 8 34.23 -56.57 -17.91
C VAL A 8 34.49 -55.07 -17.69
N LEU A 9 35.10 -54.36 -18.64
CA LEU A 9 35.31 -52.92 -18.55
C LEU A 9 34.00 -52.12 -18.58
N ARG A 10 33.00 -52.53 -19.39
CA ARG A 10 31.65 -51.93 -19.37
C ARG A 10 30.93 -52.17 -18.05
N ARG A 11 31.02 -53.39 -17.50
CA ARG A 11 30.42 -53.69 -16.18
C ARG A 11 31.08 -52.88 -15.07
N ASN A 12 32.41 -52.79 -15.04
CA ASN A 12 33.13 -52.01 -14.03
C ASN A 12 32.84 -50.50 -14.16
N SER A 13 32.71 -49.97 -15.38
CA SER A 13 32.28 -48.59 -15.59
C SER A 13 30.84 -48.33 -15.12
N SER A 14 29.91 -49.26 -15.35
CA SER A 14 28.54 -49.13 -14.86
C SER A 14 28.45 -49.23 -13.33
N PHE A 15 29.29 -50.05 -12.71
CA PHE A 15 29.34 -50.20 -11.26
C PHE A 15 29.93 -48.96 -10.60
N ALA A 16 31.02 -48.41 -11.16
CA ALA A 16 31.61 -47.16 -10.66
C ALA A 16 30.66 -45.96 -10.79
N LYS A 17 29.87 -45.88 -11.87
CA LYS A 17 28.85 -44.83 -12.03
C LYS A 17 27.72 -44.97 -11.02
N LYS A 18 27.27 -46.20 -10.75
CA LYS A 18 26.24 -46.48 -9.75
C LYS A 18 26.74 -46.15 -8.33
N GLU A 19 27.97 -46.54 -8.02
CA GLU A 19 28.58 -46.26 -6.71
C GLU A 19 28.81 -44.76 -6.48
N ALA A 20 29.14 -44.00 -7.54
CA ALA A 20 29.22 -42.54 -7.48
C ALA A 20 27.83 -41.88 -7.26
N ALA A 21 26.79 -42.36 -7.95
CA ALA A 21 25.42 -41.87 -7.75
C ALA A 21 24.89 -42.18 -6.34
N ASP A 22 25.16 -43.39 -5.84
CA ASP A 22 24.78 -43.82 -4.48
C ASP A 22 25.59 -43.07 -3.39
N ALA A 23 26.77 -42.54 -3.71
CA ALA A 23 27.54 -41.67 -2.81
C ALA A 23 26.96 -40.24 -2.80
N GLU A 24 26.62 -39.70 -3.97
CA GLU A 24 26.01 -38.37 -4.10
C GLU A 24 24.63 -38.31 -3.42
N LEU A 25 23.83 -39.38 -3.53
CA LEU A 25 22.54 -39.48 -2.85
C LEU A 25 22.71 -39.45 -1.32
N ARG A 26 23.70 -40.16 -0.78
CA ARG A 26 23.98 -40.18 0.67
C ARG A 26 24.48 -38.84 1.19
N ASP A 27 25.24 -38.09 0.39
CA ASP A 27 25.67 -36.74 0.77
C ASP A 27 24.51 -35.74 0.71
N LYS A 28 23.57 -35.90 -0.23
CA LYS A 28 22.31 -35.13 -0.28
C LYS A 28 21.40 -35.43 0.91
N GLU A 29 21.24 -36.69 1.28
CA GLU A 29 20.46 -37.10 2.47
C GLU A 29 21.04 -36.51 3.77
N ARG A 30 22.38 -36.55 3.93
CA ARG A 30 23.05 -35.92 5.09
C ARG A 30 22.90 -34.41 5.12
N ALA A 31 22.95 -33.75 3.96
CA ALA A 31 22.72 -32.31 3.86
C ALA A 31 21.28 -31.97 4.24
N GLN A 32 20.31 -32.78 3.81
CA GLN A 32 18.90 -32.62 4.17
C GLN A 32 18.66 -32.80 5.68
N GLU A 33 19.19 -33.86 6.30
CA GLU A 33 19.11 -34.04 7.77
C GLU A 33 19.70 -32.84 8.53
N ALA A 34 20.86 -32.33 8.09
CA ALA A 34 21.48 -31.16 8.71
C ALA A 34 20.67 -29.86 8.54
N TYR A 35 19.87 -29.74 7.47
CA TYR A 35 18.92 -28.64 7.29
C TYR A 35 17.69 -28.79 8.20
N GLU A 36 17.13 -29.99 8.28
CA GLU A 36 15.98 -30.28 9.15
C GLU A 36 16.29 -30.04 10.63
N ASP A 37 17.49 -30.37 11.10
CA ASP A 37 17.91 -30.12 12.47
C ASP A 37 18.05 -28.61 12.78
N LYS A 38 18.48 -27.80 11.80
CA LYS A 38 18.53 -26.33 11.94
C LYS A 38 17.15 -25.69 11.96
N ILE A 39 16.20 -26.23 11.21
CA ILE A 39 14.80 -25.77 11.24
C ILE A 39 14.21 -26.02 12.63
N LYS A 40 14.44 -27.19 13.23
CA LYS A 40 13.99 -27.50 14.59
C LYS A 40 14.63 -26.58 15.65
N GLU A 41 15.90 -26.22 15.49
CA GLU A 41 16.58 -25.28 16.38
C GLU A 41 15.98 -23.87 16.27
N PHE A 42 15.64 -23.43 15.06
CA PHE A 42 14.99 -22.15 14.81
C PHE A 42 13.56 -22.10 15.40
N ASP A 43 12.76 -23.14 15.21
CA ASP A 43 11.40 -23.24 15.78
C ASP A 43 11.43 -23.15 17.31
N LYS A 44 12.42 -23.80 17.94
CA LYS A 44 12.61 -23.74 19.40
C LYS A 44 12.95 -22.33 19.88
N LEU A 45 13.85 -21.62 19.19
CA LEU A 45 14.17 -20.23 19.52
C LEU A 45 12.98 -19.29 19.31
N GLN A 46 12.13 -19.59 18.33
CA GLN A 46 10.91 -18.82 18.08
C GLN A 46 9.84 -19.03 19.16
N GLU A 47 9.70 -20.24 19.71
CA GLU A 47 8.87 -20.50 20.90
C GLU A 47 9.41 -19.78 22.15
N GLU A 48 10.72 -19.80 22.38
CA GLU A 48 11.37 -19.08 23.50
C GLU A 48 11.16 -17.56 23.38
N ALA A 49 11.33 -16.98 22.18
CA ALA A 49 11.06 -15.57 21.93
C ALA A 49 9.58 -15.19 22.13
N ASN A 50 8.65 -16.06 21.73
CA ASN A 50 7.21 -15.82 21.91
C ASN A 50 6.78 -15.86 23.38
N THR A 51 7.35 -16.78 24.17
CA THR A 51 7.10 -16.86 25.62
C THR A 51 7.64 -15.62 26.35
N LEU A 52 8.81 -15.09 25.98
CA LEU A 52 9.33 -13.82 26.49
C LEU A 52 8.45 -12.63 26.12
N ARG A 53 7.88 -12.62 24.89
CA ARG A 53 6.99 -11.54 24.42
C ARG A 53 5.68 -11.46 25.21
N VAL A 54 5.10 -12.62 25.54
CA VAL A 54 3.89 -12.70 26.38
C VAL A 54 4.19 -12.22 27.80
N ALA A 55 5.31 -12.65 28.39
CA ALA A 55 5.74 -12.19 29.71
C ALA A 55 5.97 -10.66 29.77
N HIS A 56 6.53 -10.07 28.70
CA HIS A 56 6.73 -8.62 28.60
C HIS A 56 5.40 -7.85 28.44
N GLY A 57 4.41 -8.45 27.77
CA GLY A 57 3.06 -7.89 27.64
C GLY A 57 2.29 -7.87 28.95
N ASP A 58 2.37 -8.94 29.74
CA ASP A 58 1.66 -9.04 31.01
C ASP A 58 2.27 -8.14 32.10
N ARG A 59 3.60 -8.02 32.15
CA ARG A 59 4.28 -7.05 33.03
C ARG A 59 3.99 -5.61 32.65
N GLY A 60 3.83 -5.30 31.36
CA GLY A 60 3.43 -3.98 30.91
C GLY A 60 2.04 -3.56 31.43
N LYS A 61 1.09 -4.50 31.47
CA LYS A 61 -0.25 -4.27 32.05
C LYS A 61 -0.19 -4.04 33.56
N GLU A 62 0.70 -4.74 34.27
CA GLU A 62 0.89 -4.59 35.72
C GLU A 62 1.48 -3.22 36.08
N VAL A 63 2.47 -2.75 35.31
CA VAL A 63 3.01 -1.38 35.43
C VAL A 63 1.95 -0.32 35.14
N GLN A 64 1.12 -0.53 34.12
CA GLN A 64 0.03 0.39 33.78
C GLN A 64 -1.02 0.47 34.90
N LYS A 65 -1.39 -0.68 35.49
CA LYS A 65 -2.31 -0.74 36.64
C LYS A 65 -1.75 -0.01 37.85
N LEU A 66 -0.46 -0.20 38.16
CA LEU A 66 0.21 0.52 39.26
C LEU A 66 0.30 2.03 39.01
N GLN A 67 0.49 2.46 37.75
CA GLN A 67 0.44 3.88 37.39
C GLN A 67 -0.95 4.51 37.57
N GLU A 68 -2.01 3.76 37.25
CA GLU A 68 -3.40 4.20 37.52
C GLU A 68 -3.67 4.30 39.03
N GLU A 69 -3.21 3.33 39.83
CA GLU A 69 -3.33 3.35 41.28
C GLU A 69 -2.54 4.51 41.91
N LEU A 70 -1.33 4.79 41.41
CA LEU A 70 -0.51 5.93 41.83
C LEU A 70 -1.19 7.27 41.50
N SER A 71 -1.76 7.40 40.29
CA SER A 71 -2.46 8.61 39.85
C SER A 71 -3.70 8.87 40.73
N LYS A 72 -4.40 7.81 41.13
CA LYS A 72 -5.55 7.90 42.03
C LYS A 72 -5.15 8.34 43.44
N LEU A 73 -4.08 7.75 44.00
CA LEU A 73 -3.54 8.16 45.31
C LEU A 73 -3.06 9.62 45.32
N GLN A 74 -2.44 10.09 44.23
CA GLN A 74 -2.04 11.50 44.10
C GLN A 74 -3.24 12.45 44.09
N ALA A 75 -4.31 12.08 43.40
CA ALA A 75 -5.55 12.86 43.40
C ALA A 75 -6.22 12.90 44.80
N ASP A 76 -6.21 11.79 45.53
CA ASP A 76 -6.74 11.71 46.90
C ASP A 76 -5.92 12.58 47.87
N VAL A 77 -4.58 12.59 47.74
CA VAL A 77 -3.69 13.48 48.54
C VAL A 77 -3.93 14.96 48.23
N GLU A 78 -4.17 15.33 46.97
CA GLU A 78 -4.52 16.70 46.60
C GLU A 78 -5.90 17.12 47.11
N ALA A 79 -6.88 16.21 47.11
CA ALA A 79 -8.20 16.46 47.68
C ALA A 79 -8.12 16.76 49.19
N GLU A 80 -7.40 15.93 49.95
CA GLU A 80 -7.13 16.15 51.38
C GLU A 80 -6.40 17.47 51.64
N ARG A 81 -5.42 17.82 50.80
CA ARG A 81 -4.70 19.10 50.91
C ARG A 81 -5.64 20.30 50.74
N ASN A 82 -6.56 20.23 49.77
CA ASN A 82 -7.54 21.28 49.52
C ASN A 82 -8.56 21.39 50.67
N GLU A 83 -8.95 20.25 51.27
CA GLU A 83 -9.84 20.23 52.42
C GLU A 83 -9.17 20.81 53.68
N LYS A 84 -7.89 20.51 53.88
CA LYS A 84 -7.05 21.14 54.90
C LYS A 84 -6.93 22.66 54.72
N GLU A 85 -6.71 23.14 53.49
CA GLU A 85 -6.66 24.59 53.21
C GLU A 85 -8.00 25.28 53.52
N ARG A 86 -9.14 24.65 53.19
CA ARG A 86 -10.46 25.17 53.55
C ARG A 86 -10.67 25.21 55.07
N ALA A 87 -10.25 24.17 55.79
CA ALA A 87 -10.33 24.14 57.25
C ALA A 87 -9.43 25.20 57.89
N GLN A 88 -8.23 25.45 57.33
CA GLN A 88 -7.34 26.54 57.78
C GLN A 88 -7.97 27.91 57.54
N GLN A 89 -8.59 28.15 56.39
CA GLN A 89 -9.30 29.40 56.07
C GLN A 89 -10.46 29.65 57.03
N LEU A 90 -11.24 28.62 57.36
CA LEU A 90 -12.30 28.67 58.36
C LEU A 90 -11.76 29.00 59.75
N CYS A 91 -10.67 28.35 60.17
CA CYS A 91 -9.99 28.65 61.43
C CYS A 91 -9.50 30.11 61.48
N THR A 92 -8.90 30.64 60.42
CA THR A 92 -8.49 32.05 60.37
C THR A 92 -9.68 32.99 60.47
N GLY A 93 -10.79 32.71 59.77
CA GLY A 93 -12.00 33.52 59.85
C GLY A 93 -12.61 33.52 61.26
N HIS A 94 -12.69 32.34 61.90
CA HIS A 94 -13.16 32.23 63.29
C HIS A 94 -12.23 32.98 64.27
N LEU A 95 -10.92 33.01 64.02
CA LEU A 95 -9.95 33.72 64.85
C LEU A 95 -10.14 35.24 64.74
N GLU A 96 -10.30 35.76 63.53
CA GLU A 96 -10.56 37.18 63.26
C GLU A 96 -11.88 37.64 63.91
N GLU A 97 -12.93 36.81 63.83
CA GLU A 97 -14.22 37.09 64.47
C GLU A 97 -14.14 37.06 66.00
N LEU A 98 -13.34 36.16 66.56
CA LEU A 98 -13.02 36.12 68.00
C LEU A 98 -12.26 37.37 68.47
N GLU A 99 -11.29 37.85 67.68
CA GLU A 99 -10.55 39.07 67.98
C GLU A 99 -11.45 40.31 67.89
N ARG A 100 -12.35 40.36 66.89
CA ARG A 100 -13.35 41.42 66.75
C ARG A 100 -14.32 41.45 67.93
N LEU A 101 -14.88 40.31 68.34
CA LEU A 101 -15.80 40.24 69.48
C LEU A 101 -15.12 40.58 70.81
N LYS A 102 -13.82 40.25 70.96
CA LYS A 102 -13.01 40.71 72.10
C LYS A 102 -12.82 42.23 72.10
N ALA A 103 -12.53 42.82 70.95
CA ALA A 103 -12.39 44.27 70.81
C ALA A 103 -13.71 45.01 71.10
N GLU A 104 -14.85 44.53 70.57
CA GLU A 104 -16.18 45.08 70.87
C GLU A 104 -16.51 44.96 72.37
N LYS A 105 -16.13 43.85 73.02
CA LYS A 105 -16.29 43.66 74.46
C LYS A 105 -15.45 44.66 75.28
N GLU A 106 -14.20 44.93 74.88
CA GLU A 106 -13.33 45.91 75.53
C GLU A 106 -13.83 47.35 75.34
N GLU A 107 -14.39 47.67 74.16
CA GLU A 107 -14.99 48.98 73.87
C GLU A 107 -16.22 49.24 74.74
N VAL A 108 -17.10 48.24 74.89
CA VAL A 108 -18.28 48.31 75.76
C VAL A 108 -17.89 48.44 77.25
N GLN A 109 -16.77 47.86 77.68
CA GLN A 109 -16.26 48.00 79.05
C GLN A 109 -15.68 49.39 79.37
N SER A 110 -15.40 50.21 78.35
CA SER A 110 -14.83 51.56 78.51
C SER A 110 -15.88 52.69 78.65
N HIS A 111 -17.16 52.39 78.45
CA HIS A 111 -18.25 53.36 78.61
C HIS A 111 -18.87 53.31 80.02
N GLU A 112 -18.34 54.13 80.92
CA GLU A 112 -18.95 54.41 82.23
C GLU A 112 -19.97 55.54 82.12
N GLY A 113 -21.22 55.22 81.77
CA GLY A 113 -22.31 56.21 81.76
C GLY A 113 -23.71 55.65 81.51
N GLY A 114 -24.54 55.61 82.56
CA GLY A 114 -26.01 55.76 82.49
C GLY A 114 -26.89 54.61 81.98
N GLU A 115 -26.48 53.83 80.98
CA GLU A 115 -27.34 52.82 80.32
C GLU A 115 -26.98 51.37 80.68
N ALA A 116 -26.84 51.10 81.99
CA ALA A 116 -26.19 49.89 82.52
C ALA A 116 -27.01 48.58 82.42
N GLU A 117 -28.31 48.61 82.15
CA GLU A 117 -29.13 47.39 82.06
C GLU A 117 -29.20 46.81 80.63
N HIS A 118 -29.28 47.66 79.60
CA HIS A 118 -29.37 47.18 78.21
C HIS A 118 -28.03 46.60 77.71
N LEU A 119 -26.91 47.20 78.16
CA LEU A 119 -25.54 46.73 77.87
C LEU A 119 -25.21 45.41 78.57
N ARG A 120 -25.79 45.13 79.75
CA ARG A 120 -25.60 43.85 80.46
C ARG A 120 -26.22 42.67 79.70
N THR A 121 -27.42 42.84 79.15
CA THR A 121 -28.04 41.81 78.29
C THR A 121 -27.27 41.62 76.98
N SER A 122 -26.74 42.68 76.38
CA SER A 122 -25.90 42.59 75.17
C SER A 122 -24.59 41.85 75.43
N LEU A 123 -23.90 42.17 76.54
CA LEU A 123 -22.68 41.50 76.98
C LEU A 123 -22.89 40.00 77.27
N ASN A 124 -24.06 39.64 77.82
CA ASN A 124 -24.35 38.24 78.14
C ASN A 124 -24.67 37.42 76.88
N ASN A 125 -25.30 38.03 75.87
CA ASN A 125 -25.49 37.40 74.56
C ASN A 125 -24.16 37.28 73.82
N GLN A 126 -23.33 38.32 73.79
CA GLN A 126 -21.99 38.27 73.20
C GLN A 126 -21.07 37.25 73.88
N ALA A 127 -21.20 37.04 75.20
CA ALA A 127 -20.44 36.01 75.92
C ALA A 127 -20.87 34.59 75.54
N LYS A 128 -22.16 34.40 75.23
CA LYS A 128 -22.69 33.12 74.72
C LYS A 128 -22.19 32.85 73.30
N ASP A 129 -22.24 33.86 72.43
CA ASP A 129 -21.75 33.77 71.05
C ASP A 129 -20.24 33.48 71.02
N LEU A 130 -19.45 34.09 71.93
CA LEU A 130 -18.03 33.80 72.11
C LEU A 130 -17.76 32.35 72.55
N SER A 131 -18.62 31.77 73.40
CA SER A 131 -18.50 30.38 73.84
C SER A 131 -18.82 29.41 72.70
N GLU A 132 -19.90 29.66 71.95
CA GLU A 132 -20.28 28.84 70.79
C GLU A 132 -19.22 28.90 69.68
N LEU A 133 -18.61 30.07 69.45
CA LEU A 133 -17.51 30.21 68.49
C LEU A 133 -16.23 29.49 68.93
N GLN A 134 -15.91 29.53 70.24
CA GLN A 134 -14.77 28.78 70.80
C GLN A 134 -14.94 27.27 70.69
N ASP A 135 -16.15 26.75 70.87
CA ASP A 135 -16.42 25.33 70.72
C ASP A 135 -16.35 24.88 69.26
N ARG A 136 -16.88 25.69 68.32
CA ARG A 136 -16.71 25.46 66.87
C ARG A 136 -15.24 25.50 66.44
N PHE A 137 -14.45 26.42 67.00
CA PHE A 137 -13.02 26.51 66.71
C PHE A 137 -12.24 25.28 67.20
N LYS A 138 -12.61 24.71 68.35
CA LYS A 138 -12.03 23.45 68.85
C LYS A 138 -12.42 22.27 67.96
N GLU A 139 -13.65 22.23 67.49
CA GLU A 139 -14.14 21.18 66.58
C GLU A 139 -13.41 21.22 65.23
N THR A 140 -13.19 22.40 64.64
CA THR A 140 -12.39 22.56 63.42
C THR A 140 -10.92 22.21 63.62
N LEU A 141 -10.33 22.49 64.79
CA LEU A 141 -8.98 22.05 65.13
C LEU A 141 -8.86 20.54 65.26
N ALA A 142 -9.89 19.86 65.79
CA ALA A 142 -9.91 18.41 65.88
C ALA A 142 -9.99 17.75 64.49
N LEU A 143 -10.77 18.31 63.56
CA LEU A 143 -10.86 17.85 62.17
C LEU A 143 -9.53 18.04 61.40
N LEU A 144 -8.82 19.14 61.66
CA LEU A 144 -7.49 19.39 61.11
C LEU A 144 -6.47 18.35 61.59
N ALA A 145 -6.56 17.92 62.85
CA ALA A 145 -5.68 16.90 63.40
C ALA A 145 -5.96 15.50 62.81
N THR A 146 -7.21 15.18 62.48
CA THR A 146 -7.55 13.90 61.82
C THR A 146 -7.13 13.87 60.36
N SER A 147 -7.30 14.97 59.61
CA SER A 147 -6.81 15.10 58.22
C SER A 147 -5.28 14.98 58.14
N ASP A 148 -4.54 15.54 59.11
CA ASP A 148 -3.08 15.38 59.15
C ASP A 148 -2.62 13.93 59.39
N ALA A 149 -3.39 13.13 60.13
CA ALA A 149 -3.11 11.71 60.31
C ALA A 149 -3.42 10.89 59.03
N GLU A 150 -4.48 11.25 58.30
CA GLU A 150 -4.90 10.57 57.08
C GLU A 150 -3.95 10.87 55.90
N LYS A 151 -3.52 12.13 55.78
CA LYS A 151 -2.44 12.53 54.86
C LYS A 151 -1.15 11.73 55.09
N GLY A 152 -0.73 11.56 56.34
CA GLY A 152 0.46 10.76 56.67
C GLY A 152 0.35 9.29 56.25
N ARG A 153 -0.86 8.72 56.28
CA ARG A 153 -1.12 7.35 55.83
C ARG A 153 -1.07 7.23 54.31
N LEU A 154 -1.64 8.20 53.59
CA LEU A 154 -1.62 8.24 52.12
C LEU A 154 -0.20 8.48 51.58
N GLU A 155 0.60 9.34 52.23
CA GLU A 155 2.00 9.56 51.87
C GLU A 155 2.84 8.28 52.05
N GLN A 156 2.58 7.47 53.08
CA GLN A 156 3.21 6.16 53.26
C GLN A 156 2.80 5.16 52.18
N GLN A 157 1.52 5.13 51.77
CA GLN A 157 1.06 4.27 50.67
C GLN A 157 1.67 4.69 49.32
N SER A 158 1.70 5.99 49.02
CA SER A 158 2.34 6.53 47.81
C SER A 158 3.80 6.12 47.73
N LYS A 159 4.54 6.22 48.84
CA LYS A 159 5.95 5.85 48.88
C LYS A 159 6.19 4.35 48.67
N ALA A 160 5.33 3.50 49.23
CA ALA A 160 5.41 2.05 49.01
C ALA A 160 5.17 1.69 47.53
N THR A 161 4.19 2.33 46.88
CA THR A 161 3.90 2.12 45.46
C THR A 161 5.02 2.65 44.55
N GLU A 162 5.69 3.74 44.91
CA GLU A 162 6.85 4.26 44.17
C GLU A 162 8.05 3.30 44.24
N GLU A 163 8.29 2.69 45.39
CA GLU A 163 9.37 1.70 45.57
C GLU A 163 9.11 0.42 44.74
N GLU A 164 7.86 -0.02 44.64
CA GLU A 164 7.46 -1.16 43.81
C GLU A 164 7.57 -0.87 42.31
N LEU A 165 7.14 0.33 41.87
CA LEU A 165 7.35 0.82 40.51
C LEU A 165 8.84 0.89 40.14
N HIS A 166 9.69 1.37 41.06
CA HIS A 166 11.12 1.45 40.82
C HIS A 166 11.76 0.05 40.68
N ARG A 167 11.30 -0.92 41.47
CA ARG A 167 11.74 -2.32 41.34
C ARG A 167 11.34 -2.92 40.00
N LEU A 168 10.08 -2.76 39.59
CA LEU A 168 9.56 -3.27 38.31
C LEU A 168 10.25 -2.61 37.11
N SER A 169 10.53 -1.29 37.19
CA SER A 169 11.31 -0.59 36.15
C SER A 169 12.69 -1.20 35.97
N LYS A 170 13.38 -1.57 37.07
CA LYS A 170 14.69 -2.22 37.02
C LYS A 170 14.65 -3.60 36.37
N GLU A 171 13.58 -4.37 36.60
CA GLU A 171 13.39 -5.67 35.95
C GLU A 171 13.08 -5.51 34.45
N VAL A 172 12.32 -4.49 34.04
CA VAL A 172 12.05 -4.17 32.63
C VAL A 172 13.34 -3.76 31.91
N ASP A 173 14.21 -2.99 32.56
CA ASP A 173 15.51 -2.61 31.99
C ASP A 173 16.42 -3.83 31.78
N GLY A 174 16.44 -4.79 32.72
CA GLY A 174 17.16 -6.05 32.56
C GLY A 174 16.65 -6.89 31.39
N LEU A 175 15.33 -7.03 31.25
CA LEU A 175 14.72 -7.74 30.12
C LEU A 175 14.98 -7.06 28.77
N ARG A 176 15.08 -5.72 28.74
CA ARG A 176 15.48 -4.98 27.52
C ARG A 176 16.91 -5.29 27.12
N GLU A 177 17.83 -5.39 28.08
CA GLU A 177 19.23 -5.74 27.81
C GLU A 177 19.35 -7.17 27.27
N ASP A 178 18.59 -8.11 27.83
CA ASP A 178 18.50 -9.49 27.32
C ASP A 178 17.96 -9.54 25.89
N LEU A 179 16.88 -8.80 25.60
CA LEU A 179 16.29 -8.70 24.26
C LEU A 179 17.27 -8.06 23.25
N GLU A 180 18.06 -7.06 23.65
CA GLU A 180 19.11 -6.48 22.81
C GLU A 180 20.23 -7.48 22.52
N ASN A 181 20.60 -8.31 23.49
CA ASN A 181 21.60 -9.36 23.29
C ASN A 181 21.11 -10.43 22.31
N GLU A 182 19.85 -10.86 22.39
CA GLU A 182 19.23 -11.74 21.37
C GLU A 182 19.17 -11.07 19.99
N ARG A 183 18.89 -9.76 19.94
CA ARG A 183 18.85 -9.04 18.66
C ARG A 183 20.23 -8.96 18.00
N ARG A 184 21.30 -8.88 18.81
CA ARG A 184 22.69 -8.94 18.32
C ARG A 184 23.04 -10.32 17.76
N THR A 185 22.64 -11.40 18.43
CA THR A 185 22.89 -12.77 17.94
C THR A 185 22.08 -13.07 16.68
N ALA A 186 20.81 -12.66 16.62
CA ALA A 186 19.98 -12.77 15.41
C ALA A 186 20.56 -11.97 14.23
N GLY A 187 21.08 -10.77 14.47
CA GLY A 187 21.78 -9.98 13.46
C GLY A 187 23.07 -10.64 12.95
N GLN A 188 23.74 -11.43 13.79
CA GLN A 188 24.94 -12.18 13.42
C GLN A 188 24.59 -13.38 12.53
N LEU A 189 23.52 -14.12 12.88
CA LEU A 189 22.98 -15.20 12.06
C LEU A 189 22.46 -14.71 10.70
N LYS A 190 21.84 -13.52 10.66
CA LYS A 190 21.39 -12.91 9.39
C LYS A 190 22.55 -12.66 8.43
N ARG A 191 23.67 -12.14 8.91
CA ARG A 191 24.87 -11.91 8.08
C ARG A 191 25.49 -13.21 7.58
N GLU A 192 25.47 -14.28 8.39
CA GLU A 192 25.89 -15.60 7.92
C GLU A 192 24.96 -16.17 6.84
N ASN A 193 23.65 -15.90 6.93
CA ASN A 193 22.69 -16.31 5.89
C ASN A 193 22.87 -15.51 4.60
N GLU A 194 23.03 -14.19 4.69
CA GLU A 194 23.32 -13.33 3.53
C GLU A 194 24.62 -13.74 2.82
N ALA A 195 25.64 -14.18 3.57
CA ALA A 195 26.87 -14.72 2.99
C ALA A 195 26.64 -16.02 2.21
N LYS A 196 25.76 -16.91 2.72
CA LYS A 196 25.37 -18.16 2.04
C LYS A 196 24.45 -17.94 0.84
N ASP A 197 23.61 -16.92 0.88
CA ASP A 197 22.81 -16.48 -0.27
C ASP A 197 23.72 -15.96 -1.39
N GLY A 198 24.82 -15.29 -1.04
CA GLY A 198 25.88 -14.92 -1.98
C GLY A 198 26.54 -16.13 -2.66
N GLU A 199 26.85 -17.19 -1.91
CA GLU A 199 27.33 -18.46 -2.50
C GLU A 199 26.27 -19.14 -3.39
N SER A 200 25.00 -19.12 -2.99
CA SER A 200 23.90 -19.66 -3.78
C SER A 200 23.66 -18.87 -5.07
N HIS A 201 23.82 -17.54 -5.04
CA HIS A 201 23.75 -16.70 -6.24
C HIS A 201 24.89 -17.03 -7.21
N ALA A 202 26.12 -17.17 -6.71
CA ALA A 202 27.26 -17.58 -7.53
C ALA A 202 27.05 -18.97 -8.18
N LEU A 203 26.42 -19.91 -7.47
CA LEU A 203 26.04 -21.21 -8.01
C LEU A 203 24.94 -21.11 -9.07
N ARG A 204 23.92 -20.25 -8.88
CA ARG A 204 22.88 -20.01 -9.90
C ARG A 204 23.44 -19.36 -11.16
N GLU A 205 24.39 -18.44 -11.01
CA GLU A 205 25.04 -17.78 -12.15
C GLU A 205 25.90 -18.78 -12.95
N ALA A 206 26.64 -19.66 -12.26
CA ALA A 206 27.36 -20.78 -12.88
C ALA A 206 26.41 -21.76 -13.58
N HIS A 207 25.24 -22.05 -12.99
CA HIS A 207 24.22 -22.89 -13.60
C HIS A 207 23.60 -22.24 -14.84
N ALA A 208 23.34 -20.93 -14.83
CA ALA A 208 22.88 -20.19 -15.98
C ALA A 208 23.91 -20.20 -17.12
N THR A 209 25.21 -20.10 -16.79
CA THR A 209 26.28 -20.22 -17.81
C THR A 209 26.31 -21.62 -18.44
N LEU A 210 26.09 -22.66 -17.63
CA LEU A 210 25.98 -24.05 -18.11
C LEU A 210 24.73 -24.28 -18.97
N GLN A 211 23.58 -23.71 -18.60
CA GLN A 211 22.35 -23.77 -19.42
C GLN A 211 22.52 -23.05 -20.75
N GLN A 212 23.22 -21.91 -20.76
CA GLN A 212 23.54 -21.19 -22.00
C GLN A 212 24.47 -22.00 -22.90
N ALA A 213 25.46 -22.70 -22.32
CA ALA A 213 26.30 -23.63 -23.06
C ALA A 213 25.51 -24.84 -23.60
N HIS A 214 24.53 -25.34 -22.85
CA HIS A 214 23.63 -26.41 -23.28
C HIS A 214 22.77 -25.98 -24.47
N HIS A 215 22.17 -24.79 -24.42
CA HIS A 215 21.45 -24.21 -25.56
C HIS A 215 22.34 -24.04 -26.80
N GLY A 216 23.62 -23.68 -26.62
CA GLY A 216 24.61 -23.65 -27.70
C GLY A 216 24.86 -25.03 -28.32
N LEU A 217 24.89 -26.09 -27.50
CA LEU A 217 25.01 -27.47 -27.98
C LEU A 217 23.74 -27.96 -28.68
N ASP A 218 22.56 -27.57 -28.20
CA ASP A 218 21.27 -27.91 -28.83
C ASP A 218 21.08 -27.21 -30.17
N SER A 219 21.53 -25.96 -30.29
CA SER A 219 21.58 -25.22 -31.56
C SER A 219 22.52 -25.89 -32.57
N ASN A 220 23.70 -26.31 -32.12
CA ASN A 220 24.63 -27.09 -32.96
C ASN A 220 24.05 -28.46 -33.35
N ALA A 221 23.32 -29.12 -32.44
CA ALA A 221 22.64 -30.37 -32.75
C ALA A 221 21.50 -30.17 -33.77
N ALA A 222 20.78 -29.05 -33.71
CA ALA A 222 19.78 -28.68 -34.71
C ALA A 222 20.41 -28.42 -36.09
N ALA A 223 21.52 -27.70 -36.14
CA ALA A 223 22.28 -27.48 -37.38
C ALA A 223 22.78 -28.81 -38.00
N LEU A 224 23.27 -29.73 -37.18
CA LEU A 224 23.69 -31.07 -37.64
C LEU A 224 22.51 -31.94 -38.10
N ARG A 225 21.31 -31.78 -37.51
CA ARG A 225 20.09 -32.44 -38.00
C ARG A 225 19.67 -31.87 -39.36
N GLU A 226 19.77 -30.56 -39.54
CA GLU A 226 19.47 -29.89 -40.80
C GLU A 226 20.46 -30.33 -41.90
N GLU A 227 21.77 -30.38 -41.61
CA GLU A 227 22.79 -30.89 -42.51
C GLU A 227 22.54 -32.37 -42.87
N ARG A 228 22.15 -33.21 -41.90
CA ARG A 228 21.75 -34.60 -42.14
C ARG A 228 20.52 -34.70 -43.05
N THR A 229 19.54 -33.81 -42.90
CA THR A 229 18.36 -33.78 -43.79
C THR A 229 18.71 -33.27 -45.19
N ALA A 230 19.66 -32.34 -45.32
CA ALA A 230 20.17 -31.88 -46.60
C ALA A 230 20.93 -32.99 -47.33
N LEU A 231 21.78 -33.74 -46.62
CA LEU A 231 22.45 -34.93 -47.17
C LEU A 231 21.45 -36.03 -47.53
N GLY A 232 20.40 -36.23 -46.73
CA GLY A 232 19.29 -37.13 -47.05
C GLY A 232 18.61 -36.78 -48.37
N ARG A 233 18.26 -35.49 -48.56
CA ARG A 233 17.69 -34.98 -49.82
C ARG A 233 18.65 -35.15 -51.00
N HIS A 234 19.94 -34.93 -50.80
CA HIS A 234 20.95 -35.09 -51.84
C HIS A 234 21.14 -36.56 -52.26
N LEU A 235 21.02 -37.49 -51.30
CA LEU A 235 21.05 -38.93 -51.56
C LEU A 235 19.79 -39.39 -52.30
N GLU A 236 18.61 -38.88 -51.93
CA GLU A 236 17.35 -39.14 -52.66
C GLU A 236 17.41 -38.61 -54.09
N GLN A 237 18.01 -37.42 -54.29
CA GLN A 237 18.20 -36.82 -55.61
C GLN A 237 19.20 -37.62 -56.47
N GLU A 238 20.26 -38.17 -55.87
CA GLU A 238 21.15 -39.13 -56.55
C GLU A 238 20.43 -40.44 -56.90
N GLN A 239 19.56 -40.95 -56.02
CA GLN A 239 18.78 -42.16 -56.31
C GLN A 239 17.79 -41.93 -57.46
N LEU A 240 17.15 -40.76 -57.52
CA LEU A 240 16.31 -40.36 -58.65
C LEU A 240 17.12 -40.22 -59.95
N SER A 241 18.28 -39.56 -59.90
CA SER A 241 19.19 -39.44 -61.06
C SER A 241 19.69 -40.82 -61.54
N LYS A 242 19.97 -41.73 -60.61
CA LYS A 242 20.32 -43.12 -60.92
C LYS A 242 19.13 -43.86 -61.56
N GLN A 243 17.91 -43.64 -61.09
CA GLN A 243 16.71 -44.22 -61.68
C GLN A 243 16.46 -43.68 -63.10
N ASP A 244 16.68 -42.39 -63.33
CA ASP A 244 16.59 -41.78 -64.65
C ASP A 244 17.66 -42.33 -65.61
N LEU A 245 18.89 -42.58 -65.12
CA LEU A 245 19.93 -43.25 -65.87
C LEU A 245 19.59 -44.71 -66.20
N LEU A 246 18.94 -45.43 -65.28
CA LEU A 246 18.46 -46.79 -65.53
C LEU A 246 17.33 -46.80 -66.58
N ASN A 247 16.40 -45.85 -66.50
CA ASN A 247 15.34 -45.69 -67.50
C ASN A 247 15.95 -45.30 -68.87
N ALA A 248 16.95 -44.42 -68.91
CA ALA A 248 17.67 -44.06 -70.13
C ALA A 248 18.45 -45.25 -70.71
N HIS A 249 19.05 -46.07 -69.86
CA HIS A 249 19.71 -47.32 -70.27
C HIS A 249 18.68 -48.30 -70.84
N GLU A 250 17.50 -48.44 -70.24
CA GLU A 250 16.41 -49.28 -70.75
C GLU A 250 15.91 -48.81 -72.13
N ILE A 251 15.75 -47.50 -72.33
CA ILE A 251 15.43 -46.89 -73.63
C ILE A 251 16.53 -47.16 -74.66
N ALA A 252 17.80 -47.03 -74.28
CA ALA A 252 18.93 -47.36 -75.15
C ALA A 252 18.98 -48.85 -75.49
N THR A 253 18.63 -49.72 -74.55
CA THR A 253 18.59 -51.19 -74.75
C THR A 253 17.45 -51.58 -75.69
N ASN A 254 16.31 -50.90 -75.59
CA ASN A 254 15.18 -51.09 -76.51
C ASN A 254 15.49 -50.53 -77.92
N SER A 255 16.21 -49.42 -78.02
CA SER A 255 16.70 -48.88 -79.30
C SER A 255 17.74 -49.80 -79.95
N LEU A 256 18.57 -50.47 -79.14
CA LEU A 256 19.51 -51.48 -79.62
C LEU A 256 18.79 -52.74 -80.15
N ARG A 257 17.65 -53.09 -79.54
CA ARG A 257 16.78 -54.18 -79.99
C ARG A 257 16.07 -53.84 -81.31
N GLU A 258 15.60 -52.61 -81.49
CA GLU A 258 15.08 -52.12 -82.78
C GLU A 258 16.15 -52.09 -83.89
N LEU A 259 17.40 -51.71 -83.56
CA LEU A 259 18.53 -51.80 -84.50
C LEU A 259 18.90 -53.26 -84.84
N GLN A 260 18.72 -54.19 -83.91
CA GLN A 260 18.88 -55.63 -84.17
C GLN A 260 17.78 -56.18 -85.08
N ASP A 261 16.55 -55.71 -84.94
CA ASP A 261 15.43 -56.09 -85.81
C ASP A 261 15.60 -55.51 -87.23
N GLN A 262 16.11 -54.28 -87.36
CA GLN A 262 16.52 -53.68 -88.64
C GLN A 262 17.72 -54.42 -89.28
N HIS A 263 18.63 -54.95 -88.46
CA HIS A 263 19.74 -55.78 -88.93
C HIS A 263 19.25 -57.16 -89.44
N GLN A 264 18.20 -57.74 -88.83
CA GLN A 264 17.56 -58.97 -89.30
C GLN A 264 16.79 -58.76 -90.62
N GLU A 265 16.17 -57.59 -90.84
CA GLU A 265 15.57 -57.24 -92.15
C GLU A 265 16.62 -57.07 -93.26
N LEU A 266 17.79 -56.52 -92.94
CA LEU A 266 18.93 -56.45 -93.86
C LEU A 266 19.52 -57.84 -94.17
N GLN A 267 19.53 -58.77 -93.21
CA GLN A 267 19.95 -60.16 -93.43
C GLN A 267 19.03 -60.92 -94.40
N MET A 268 17.72 -60.73 -94.31
CA MET A 268 16.73 -61.31 -95.25
C MET A 268 16.93 -60.81 -96.70
N HIS A 269 17.49 -59.61 -96.88
CA HIS A 269 17.90 -59.08 -98.18
C HIS A 269 19.20 -59.71 -98.72
N PHE A 270 20.12 -60.12 -97.83
CA PHE A 270 21.33 -60.86 -98.16
C PHE A 270 21.06 -62.34 -98.48
N GLU A 271 20.09 -62.98 -97.83
CA GLU A 271 19.70 -64.37 -98.11
C GLU A 271 19.20 -64.56 -99.55
N ARG A 272 18.64 -63.52 -100.19
CA ARG A 272 18.24 -63.56 -101.61
C ARG A 272 19.44 -63.56 -102.57
N GLY A 273 20.59 -63.02 -102.15
CA GLY A 273 21.85 -63.07 -102.91
C GLY A 273 22.67 -64.34 -102.64
N ARG A 274 22.31 -65.12 -101.60
CA ARG A 274 23.05 -66.31 -101.19
C ARG A 274 22.74 -67.57 -102.03
N GLN A 275 21.66 -67.58 -102.80
CA GLN A 275 21.39 -68.65 -103.79
C GLN A 275 22.46 -68.71 -104.90
N GLU A 276 23.24 -67.63 -105.09
CA GLU A 276 24.37 -67.58 -106.02
C GLU A 276 25.71 -67.96 -105.35
N SER A 277 25.72 -68.20 -104.02
CA SER A 277 26.88 -68.62 -103.22
C SER A 277 26.76 -70.07 -102.73
N GLU A 278 25.86 -70.86 -103.34
CA GLU A 278 25.74 -72.31 -103.12
C GLU A 278 26.96 -73.11 -103.63
N ASP A 279 27.90 -72.49 -104.35
CA ASP A 279 29.19 -73.09 -104.73
C ASP A 279 30.29 -72.97 -103.64
N SER A 280 30.09 -72.14 -102.61
CA SER A 280 31.01 -72.02 -101.46
C SER A 280 30.70 -72.96 -100.29
N LEU A 281 29.69 -73.83 -100.45
CA LEU A 281 29.11 -74.72 -99.43
C LEU A 281 29.99 -75.92 -99.02
N SER A 282 31.23 -75.98 -99.50
CA SER A 282 32.22 -76.99 -99.10
C SER A 282 33.01 -76.61 -97.84
N LEU A 283 33.02 -75.31 -97.45
CA LEU A 283 33.79 -74.82 -96.30
C LEU A 283 33.01 -74.80 -94.97
N THR A 284 31.68 -74.79 -95.00
CA THR A 284 30.81 -74.59 -93.82
C THR A 284 30.56 -75.85 -92.98
N VAL A 285 31.05 -77.01 -93.42
CA VAL A 285 31.00 -78.24 -92.61
C VAL A 285 31.99 -78.17 -91.43
N LYS A 286 33.04 -77.34 -91.51
CA LYS A 286 34.04 -77.19 -90.43
C LYS A 286 33.60 -76.26 -89.29
N GLU A 287 32.86 -75.18 -89.57
CA GLU A 287 32.40 -74.22 -88.55
C GLU A 287 31.24 -74.77 -87.68
N ARG A 288 30.47 -75.72 -88.19
CA ARG A 288 29.39 -76.38 -87.45
C ARG A 288 29.90 -77.21 -86.27
N ASP A 289 31.09 -77.79 -86.38
CA ASP A 289 31.66 -78.63 -85.33
C ASP A 289 32.30 -77.80 -84.19
N GLU A 290 32.70 -76.55 -84.46
CA GLU A 290 33.19 -75.59 -83.45
C GLU A 290 32.04 -74.97 -82.64
N LEU A 291 30.90 -74.67 -83.27
CA LEU A 291 29.71 -74.14 -82.59
C LEU A 291 29.08 -75.16 -81.62
N ARG A 292 29.23 -76.46 -81.88
CA ARG A 292 28.77 -77.51 -80.95
C ARG A 292 29.59 -77.56 -79.65
N GLY A 293 30.87 -77.17 -79.69
CA GLY A 293 31.73 -77.03 -78.50
C GLY A 293 31.32 -75.86 -77.62
N SER A 294 30.98 -74.72 -78.22
CA SER A 294 30.54 -73.52 -77.50
C SER A 294 29.20 -73.70 -76.77
N VAL A 295 28.27 -74.47 -77.33
CA VAL A 295 26.98 -74.78 -76.68
C VAL A 295 27.16 -75.64 -75.42
N VAL A 296 28.10 -76.60 -75.44
CA VAL A 296 28.40 -77.43 -74.25
C VAL A 296 29.10 -76.59 -73.16
N SER A 297 29.98 -75.65 -73.54
CA SER A 297 30.61 -74.71 -72.61
C SER A 297 29.61 -73.77 -71.94
N LEU A 298 28.66 -73.22 -72.71
CA LEU A 298 27.60 -72.35 -72.19
C LEU A 298 26.62 -73.11 -71.28
N THR A 299 26.36 -74.39 -71.55
CA THR A 299 25.51 -75.22 -70.69
C THR A 299 26.17 -75.52 -69.33
N SER A 300 27.51 -75.64 -69.30
CA SER A 300 28.28 -75.78 -68.05
C SER A 300 28.30 -74.48 -67.23
N GLN A 301 28.47 -73.34 -67.89
CA GLN A 301 28.42 -72.02 -67.23
C GLN A 301 27.02 -71.71 -66.66
N LEU A 302 25.96 -72.22 -67.30
CA LEU A 302 24.60 -72.07 -66.80
C LEU A 302 24.35 -72.89 -65.51
N HIS A 303 25.00 -74.05 -65.38
CA HIS A 303 24.95 -74.85 -64.14
C HIS A 303 25.71 -74.18 -63.00
N GLU A 304 26.91 -73.63 -63.29
CA GLU A 304 27.68 -72.85 -62.31
C GLU A 304 26.92 -71.59 -61.86
N ALA A 305 26.24 -70.90 -62.77
CA ALA A 305 25.38 -69.76 -62.41
C ALA A 305 24.20 -70.17 -61.52
N GLY A 306 23.61 -71.34 -61.75
CA GLY A 306 22.53 -71.88 -60.91
C GLY A 306 22.98 -72.26 -59.49
N ASP A 307 24.22 -72.71 -59.31
CA ASP A 307 24.78 -72.98 -57.99
C ASP A 307 25.10 -71.68 -57.23
N VAL A 308 25.57 -70.64 -57.93
CA VAL A 308 25.73 -69.29 -57.35
C VAL A 308 24.39 -68.69 -56.93
N GLU A 309 23.32 -68.90 -57.72
CA GLU A 309 21.98 -68.43 -57.35
C GLU A 309 21.48 -69.07 -56.05
N LYS A 310 21.69 -70.38 -55.88
CA LYS A 310 21.35 -71.09 -54.63
C LYS A 310 22.17 -70.58 -53.44
N GLU A 311 23.46 -70.33 -53.62
CA GLU A 311 24.31 -69.76 -52.57
C GLU A 311 23.85 -68.34 -52.20
N LEU A 312 23.50 -67.49 -53.17
CA LEU A 312 22.97 -66.16 -52.90
C LEU A 312 21.62 -66.21 -52.18
N ARG A 313 20.74 -67.15 -52.54
CA ARG A 313 19.43 -67.31 -51.89
C ARG A 313 19.58 -67.72 -50.42
N THR A 314 20.47 -68.68 -50.11
CA THR A 314 20.77 -69.04 -48.71
C THR A 314 21.41 -67.90 -47.90
N ARG A 315 22.26 -67.08 -48.52
CA ARG A 315 22.84 -65.88 -47.86
C ARG A 315 21.80 -64.77 -47.65
N LEU A 316 20.82 -64.64 -48.54
CA LEU A 316 19.70 -63.70 -48.37
C LEU A 316 18.79 -64.14 -47.23
N GLU A 317 18.42 -65.42 -47.17
CA GLU A 317 17.62 -65.98 -46.07
C GLU A 317 18.33 -65.80 -44.71
N GLY A 318 19.65 -65.97 -44.65
CA GLY A 318 20.44 -65.67 -43.45
C GLY A 318 20.40 -64.19 -43.06
N ARG A 319 20.47 -63.28 -44.04
CA ARG A 319 20.37 -61.83 -43.80
C ARG A 319 18.97 -61.40 -43.35
N ASP A 320 17.92 -62.00 -43.88
CA ASP A 320 16.55 -61.72 -43.47
C ASP A 320 16.31 -62.13 -42.01
N ALA A 321 16.88 -63.27 -41.58
CA ALA A 321 16.86 -63.69 -40.18
C ALA A 321 17.60 -62.69 -39.27
N ASP A 322 18.74 -62.17 -39.69
CA ASP A 322 19.48 -61.14 -38.96
C ASP A 322 18.72 -59.80 -38.90
N ILE A 323 18.04 -59.40 -39.99
CA ILE A 323 17.20 -58.21 -40.04
C ILE A 323 16.05 -58.32 -39.04
N LEU A 324 15.34 -59.46 -39.02
CA LEU A 324 14.25 -59.69 -38.06
C LEU A 324 14.73 -59.62 -36.61
N ARG A 325 15.92 -60.18 -36.32
CA ARG A 325 16.53 -60.09 -34.99
C ARG A 325 16.87 -58.65 -34.61
N LEU A 326 17.45 -57.88 -35.52
CA LEU A 326 17.78 -56.47 -35.29
C LEU A 326 16.52 -55.61 -35.11
N GLN A 327 15.44 -55.92 -35.82
CA GLN A 327 14.15 -55.26 -35.62
C GLN A 327 13.58 -55.53 -34.21
N ASP A 328 13.67 -56.77 -33.72
CA ASP A 328 13.24 -57.12 -32.35
C ASP A 328 14.10 -56.44 -31.28
N GLU A 329 15.42 -56.36 -31.49
CA GLU A 329 16.33 -55.61 -30.61
C GLU A 329 16.05 -54.11 -30.63
N THR A 330 15.76 -53.53 -31.81
CA THR A 330 15.40 -52.11 -31.95
C THR A 330 14.09 -51.82 -31.21
N LYS A 331 13.09 -52.70 -31.32
CA LYS A 331 11.82 -52.57 -30.61
C LYS A 331 11.99 -52.65 -29.08
N LYS A 332 12.86 -53.53 -28.59
CA LYS A 332 13.19 -53.60 -27.15
C LYS A 332 13.89 -52.34 -26.67
N LEU A 333 14.82 -51.79 -27.45
CA LEU A 333 15.49 -50.53 -27.12
C LEU A 333 14.52 -49.34 -27.16
N GLN A 334 13.59 -49.32 -28.12
CA GLN A 334 12.54 -48.31 -28.20
C GLN A 334 11.67 -48.31 -26.96
N ASN A 335 11.15 -49.48 -26.56
CA ASN A 335 10.32 -49.58 -25.35
C ASN A 335 11.11 -49.15 -24.09
N ALA A 336 12.39 -49.54 -23.99
CA ALA A 336 13.22 -49.13 -22.87
C ALA A 336 13.51 -47.62 -22.86
N PHE A 337 13.60 -47.00 -24.04
CA PHE A 337 13.73 -45.56 -24.19
C PHE A 337 12.45 -44.85 -23.76
N ASP A 338 11.28 -45.32 -24.21
CA ASP A 338 9.98 -44.77 -23.84
C ASP A 338 9.73 -44.86 -22.32
N ASP A 339 10.11 -45.96 -21.68
CA ASP A 339 10.01 -46.11 -20.23
C ASP A 339 10.97 -45.14 -19.50
N LYS A 340 12.15 -44.86 -20.06
CA LYS A 340 13.05 -43.84 -19.51
C LYS A 340 12.55 -42.42 -19.72
N CYS A 341 11.88 -42.12 -20.84
CA CYS A 341 11.23 -40.84 -21.03
C CYS A 341 10.14 -40.59 -19.98
N LYS A 342 9.34 -41.61 -19.63
CA LYS A 342 8.35 -41.48 -18.54
C LYS A 342 8.99 -41.21 -17.19
N GLU A 343 10.11 -41.88 -16.87
CA GLU A 343 10.87 -41.57 -15.64
C GLU A 343 11.40 -40.12 -15.65
N PHE A 344 11.83 -39.61 -16.81
CA PHE A 344 12.23 -38.20 -16.95
C PHE A 344 11.05 -37.24 -16.76
N ASP A 345 9.91 -37.51 -17.39
CA ASP A 345 8.70 -36.68 -17.24
C ASP A 345 8.25 -36.62 -15.76
N GLU A 346 8.39 -37.73 -15.02
CA GLU A 346 8.05 -37.81 -13.60
C GLU A 346 9.05 -37.02 -12.73
N VAL A 347 10.34 -37.03 -13.08
CA VAL A 347 11.36 -36.20 -12.42
C VAL A 347 11.17 -34.71 -12.75
N ASP A 348 10.85 -34.36 -13.99
CA ASP A 348 10.56 -32.98 -14.40
C ASP A 348 9.32 -32.45 -13.67
N ALA A 349 8.27 -33.27 -13.52
CA ALA A 349 7.10 -32.91 -12.72
C ALA A 349 7.45 -32.67 -11.24
N GLN A 350 8.34 -33.47 -10.65
CA GLN A 350 8.85 -33.26 -9.29
C GLN A 350 9.70 -31.99 -9.18
N PHE A 351 10.53 -31.71 -10.20
CA PHE A 351 11.36 -30.51 -10.25
C PHE A 351 10.50 -29.25 -10.32
N GLU A 352 9.48 -29.22 -11.19
CA GLU A 352 8.52 -28.11 -11.28
C GLU A 352 7.75 -27.92 -9.97
N ALA A 353 7.36 -29.00 -9.30
CA ALA A 353 6.70 -28.93 -7.98
C ALA A 353 7.63 -28.32 -6.91
N LEU A 354 8.90 -28.74 -6.87
CA LEU A 354 9.91 -28.17 -5.97
C LEU A 354 10.21 -26.72 -6.31
N GLN A 355 10.29 -26.35 -7.59
CA GLN A 355 10.47 -24.97 -8.03
C GLN A 355 9.30 -24.08 -7.60
N GLY A 356 8.07 -24.59 -7.70
CA GLY A 356 6.88 -23.92 -7.16
C GLY A 356 6.95 -23.72 -5.64
N GLN A 357 7.42 -24.72 -4.88
CA GLN A 357 7.63 -24.58 -3.42
C GLN A 357 8.70 -23.55 -3.09
N VAL A 358 9.82 -23.54 -3.80
CA VAL A 358 10.90 -22.55 -3.61
C VAL A 358 10.40 -21.14 -3.92
N GLN A 359 9.59 -20.95 -4.96
CA GLN A 359 8.99 -19.65 -5.28
C GLN A 359 8.00 -19.19 -4.20
N ALA A 360 7.18 -20.11 -3.67
CA ALA A 360 6.27 -19.80 -2.56
C ALA A 360 7.06 -19.39 -1.30
N GLN A 361 8.10 -20.14 -0.93
CA GLN A 361 8.96 -19.80 0.20
C GLN A 361 9.72 -18.48 -0.02
N GLN A 362 10.16 -18.18 -1.26
CA GLN A 362 10.79 -16.91 -1.58
C GLN A 362 9.81 -15.73 -1.40
N SER A 363 8.56 -15.89 -1.85
CA SER A 363 7.50 -14.91 -1.62
C SER A 363 7.27 -14.67 -0.12
N ASP A 364 7.26 -15.73 0.70
CA ASP A 364 7.09 -15.60 2.16
C ASP A 364 8.29 -14.87 2.79
N VAL A 365 9.51 -15.14 2.35
CA VAL A 365 10.72 -14.42 2.79
C VAL A 365 10.64 -12.94 2.43
N ASP A 366 10.22 -12.61 1.21
CA ASP A 366 10.10 -11.22 0.75
C ASP A 366 9.02 -10.48 1.56
N GLN A 367 7.90 -11.13 1.88
CA GLN A 367 6.86 -10.57 2.77
C GLN A 367 7.38 -10.34 4.18
N LEU A 368 8.11 -11.30 4.76
CA LEU A 368 8.72 -11.16 6.09
C LEU A 368 9.79 -10.06 6.12
N GLN A 369 10.57 -9.89 5.05
CA GLN A 369 11.51 -8.79 4.91
C GLN A 369 10.79 -7.43 4.89
N GLY A 370 9.68 -7.31 4.16
CA GLY A 370 8.85 -6.09 4.17
C GLY A 370 8.34 -5.74 5.56
N VAL A 371 7.78 -6.71 6.28
CA VAL A 371 7.31 -6.53 7.66
C VAL A 371 8.46 -6.13 8.60
N TYR A 372 9.64 -6.73 8.43
CA TYR A 372 10.83 -6.40 9.21
C TYR A 372 11.30 -4.97 8.97
N GLU A 373 11.33 -4.52 7.71
CA GLU A 373 11.72 -3.15 7.35
C GLU A 373 10.78 -2.12 7.94
N ASP A 374 9.47 -2.36 7.87
CA ASP A 374 8.47 -1.45 8.43
C ASP A 374 8.56 -1.37 9.95
N LYS A 375 8.77 -2.51 10.63
CA LYS A 375 9.03 -2.53 12.07
C LYS A 375 10.35 -1.86 12.44
N SER A 376 11.37 -1.97 11.61
CA SER A 376 12.65 -1.27 11.79
C SER A 376 12.47 0.26 11.68
N LYS A 377 11.73 0.73 10.67
CA LYS A 377 11.38 2.15 10.51
C LYS A 377 10.57 2.67 11.71
N GLU A 378 9.61 1.88 12.20
CA GLU A 378 8.80 2.21 13.38
C GLU A 378 9.66 2.33 14.65
N VAL A 379 10.59 1.40 14.88
CA VAL A 379 11.54 1.48 16.00
C VAL A 379 12.43 2.72 15.90
N THR A 380 12.90 3.05 14.70
CA THR A 380 13.73 4.24 14.48
C THR A 380 12.94 5.52 14.74
N ARG A 381 11.66 5.56 14.35
CA ARG A 381 10.74 6.66 14.65
C ARG A 381 10.54 6.81 16.16
N MET A 382 10.23 5.72 16.86
CA MET A 382 10.05 5.74 18.32
C MET A 382 11.33 6.15 19.06
N GLN A 383 12.51 5.75 18.57
CA GLN A 383 13.79 6.21 19.13
C GLN A 383 13.98 7.72 18.95
N LYS A 384 13.61 8.27 17.79
CA LYS A 384 13.65 9.72 17.56
C LYS A 384 12.72 10.46 18.51
N GLU A 385 11.46 10.03 18.61
CA GLU A 385 10.46 10.60 19.52
C GLU A 385 10.94 10.52 20.98
N PHE A 386 11.51 9.39 21.41
CA PHE A 386 12.08 9.23 22.74
C PHE A 386 13.21 10.23 23.01
N THR A 387 14.14 10.43 22.06
CA THR A 387 15.22 11.41 22.24
C THR A 387 14.72 12.86 22.25
N GLU A 388 13.66 13.18 21.51
CA GLU A 388 13.01 14.49 21.54
C GLU A 388 12.28 14.74 22.86
N LEU A 389 11.56 13.74 23.39
CA LEU A 389 10.94 13.79 24.72
C LEU A 389 11.98 13.93 25.83
N GLN A 390 13.09 13.18 25.76
CA GLN A 390 14.20 13.28 26.70
C GLN A 390 14.75 14.71 26.74
N ARG A 391 14.95 15.32 25.56
CA ARG A 391 15.42 16.71 25.43
C ARG A 391 14.39 17.70 26.01
N GLY A 392 13.11 17.46 25.80
CA GLY A 392 12.01 18.24 26.39
C GLY A 392 12.02 18.20 27.92
N VAL A 393 12.15 17.00 28.51
CA VAL A 393 12.26 16.81 29.96
C VAL A 393 13.48 17.53 30.53
N ASP A 394 14.62 17.52 29.83
CA ASP A 394 15.82 18.22 30.28
C ASP A 394 15.67 19.75 30.21
N THR A 395 14.97 20.27 29.20
CA THR A 395 14.63 21.71 29.15
C THR A 395 13.69 22.10 30.28
N GLU A 396 12.66 21.29 30.55
CA GLU A 396 11.72 21.56 31.63
C GLU A 396 12.39 21.49 33.01
N LYS A 397 13.32 20.55 33.21
CA LYS A 397 14.15 20.48 34.44
C LYS A 397 15.01 21.75 34.60
N LYS A 398 15.55 22.31 33.53
CA LYS A 398 16.30 23.58 33.58
C LYS A 398 15.40 24.75 33.94
N ASP A 399 14.22 24.82 33.34
CA ASP A 399 13.24 25.88 33.64
C ASP A 399 12.73 25.77 35.07
N ARG A 400 12.45 24.56 35.55
CA ARG A 400 12.08 24.32 36.96
C ARG A 400 13.16 24.79 37.93
N ARG A 401 14.44 24.50 37.65
CA ARG A 401 15.57 25.02 38.46
C ARG A 401 15.65 26.54 38.43
N ARG A 402 15.44 27.15 37.26
CA ARG A 402 15.43 28.60 37.12
C ARG A 402 14.30 29.24 37.93
N LEU A 403 13.08 28.75 37.77
CA LEU A 403 11.91 29.22 38.54
C LEU A 403 12.10 28.99 40.04
N GLN A 404 12.73 27.90 40.44
CA GLN A 404 13.02 27.64 41.85
C GLN A 404 14.07 28.62 42.42
N ASN A 405 15.06 29.02 41.62
CA ASN A 405 15.98 30.09 42.01
C ASN A 405 15.27 31.44 42.11
N GLU A 406 14.46 31.80 41.11
CA GLU A 406 13.66 33.03 41.13
C GLU A 406 12.70 33.06 42.34
N HIS A 407 12.08 31.93 42.68
CA HIS A 407 11.25 31.79 43.87
C HIS A 407 12.04 32.01 45.17
N ASN A 408 13.24 31.46 45.28
CA ASN A 408 14.11 31.66 46.43
C ASN A 408 14.56 33.13 46.56
N ASP A 409 14.85 33.80 45.44
CA ASP A 409 15.20 35.22 45.41
C ASP A 409 14.01 36.08 45.90
N ILE A 410 12.79 35.78 45.43
CA ILE A 410 11.57 36.47 45.90
C ILE A 410 11.34 36.24 47.40
N ILE A 411 11.56 35.03 47.91
CA ILE A 411 11.45 34.75 49.36
C ILE A 411 12.46 35.60 50.14
N ALA A 412 13.70 35.74 49.65
CA ALA A 412 14.71 36.57 50.29
C ALA A 412 14.32 38.06 50.27
N GLU A 413 13.81 38.57 49.15
CA GLU A 413 13.29 39.94 49.04
C GLU A 413 12.12 40.18 50.00
N LEU A 414 11.17 39.25 50.10
CA LEU A 414 10.04 39.34 51.04
C LEU A 414 10.50 39.34 52.50
N ALA A 415 11.52 38.55 52.84
CA ALA A 415 12.10 38.54 54.18
C ALA A 415 12.75 39.90 54.52
N GLN A 416 13.48 40.48 53.57
CA GLN A 416 14.10 41.79 53.72
C GLN A 416 13.05 42.90 53.84
N LEU A 417 12.00 42.85 53.02
CA LEU A 417 10.89 43.82 53.08
C LEU A 417 10.14 43.75 54.42
N ARG A 418 9.98 42.54 54.98
CA ARG A 418 9.39 42.35 56.31
C ARG A 418 10.27 42.95 57.40
N GLU A 419 11.59 42.76 57.34
CA GLU A 419 12.52 43.40 58.28
C GLU A 419 12.47 44.93 58.19
N ASP A 420 12.43 45.48 56.98
CA ASP A 420 12.33 46.92 56.76
C ASP A 420 11.00 47.48 57.28
N PHE A 421 9.90 46.75 57.08
CA PHE A 421 8.60 47.11 57.64
C PHE A 421 8.60 47.10 59.17
N VAL A 422 9.24 46.09 59.80
CA VAL A 422 9.40 46.03 61.25
C VAL A 422 10.26 47.20 61.75
N ARG A 423 11.35 47.53 61.05
CA ARG A 423 12.17 48.72 61.33
C ARG A 423 11.36 50.01 61.27
N GLN A 424 10.62 50.24 60.18
CA GLN A 424 9.75 51.41 60.05
C GLN A 424 8.67 51.47 61.13
N LYS A 425 8.09 50.32 61.50
CA LYS A 425 7.11 50.25 62.59
C LYS A 425 7.74 50.65 63.94
N HIS A 426 8.96 50.21 64.22
CA HIS A 426 9.69 50.62 65.43
C HIS A 426 10.08 52.10 65.40
N GLU A 427 10.50 52.63 64.26
CA GLU A 427 10.76 54.08 64.10
C GLU A 427 9.49 54.91 64.29
N LEU A 428 8.36 54.47 63.74
CA LEU A 428 7.05 55.10 63.95
C LEU A 428 6.61 55.03 65.41
N GLN A 429 6.82 53.90 66.09
CA GLN A 429 6.55 53.79 67.53
C GLN A 429 7.48 54.68 68.36
N ALA A 430 8.76 54.77 68.00
CA ALA A 430 9.73 55.67 68.64
C ALA A 430 9.36 57.15 68.41
N GLU A 431 8.89 57.51 67.21
CA GLU A 431 8.35 58.84 66.94
C GLU A 431 7.06 59.11 67.71
N GLN A 432 6.13 58.15 67.80
CA GLN A 432 4.89 58.31 68.55
C GLN A 432 5.15 58.48 70.05
N THR A 433 6.08 57.69 70.61
CA THR A 433 6.51 57.82 72.01
C THR A 433 7.32 59.08 72.26
N GLY A 434 8.15 59.53 71.31
CA GLY A 434 8.87 60.81 71.36
C GLY A 434 7.94 62.03 71.19
N ARG A 435 6.82 61.88 70.48
CA ARG A 435 5.76 62.91 70.36
C ARG A 435 4.87 62.99 71.61
N GLN A 436 4.82 61.97 72.48
CA GLN A 436 4.07 62.05 73.74
C GLN A 436 4.57 63.12 74.73
N PRO A 437 5.88 63.23 75.06
CA PRO A 437 6.37 64.31 75.91
C PRO A 437 6.24 65.68 75.25
N LEU A 438 6.32 65.75 73.91
CA LEU A 438 6.00 66.96 73.16
C LEU A 438 4.50 67.32 73.25
N ARG A 439 3.59 66.35 73.12
CA ARG A 439 2.14 66.56 73.33
C ARG A 439 1.86 67.01 74.76
N ARG A 440 2.46 66.37 75.76
CA ARG A 440 2.35 66.80 77.16
C ARG A 440 2.93 68.19 77.38
N ALA A 441 4.08 68.51 76.79
CA ALA A 441 4.65 69.84 76.84
C ALA A 441 3.78 70.87 76.10
N TYR A 442 3.11 70.51 75.00
CA TYR A 442 2.14 71.34 74.31
C TYR A 442 0.87 71.52 75.11
N GLU A 443 0.36 70.49 75.78
CA GLU A 443 -0.81 70.55 76.67
C GLU A 443 -0.50 71.38 77.91
N ASP A 444 0.67 71.22 78.51
CA ASP A 444 1.17 72.04 79.61
C ASP A 444 1.39 73.47 79.17
N ARG A 445 1.87 73.68 77.94
CA ARG A 445 1.99 75.03 77.34
C ARG A 445 0.65 75.60 76.92
N ILE A 446 -0.36 74.79 76.62
CA ILE A 446 -1.75 75.23 76.38
C ILE A 446 -2.42 75.60 77.70
N LYS A 447 -2.16 74.85 78.78
CA LYS A 447 -2.58 75.21 80.14
C LYS A 447 -1.89 76.47 80.61
N GLU A 448 -0.59 76.61 80.35
CA GLU A 448 0.18 77.83 80.62
C GLU A 448 -0.28 78.99 79.73
N VAL A 449 -0.58 78.75 78.45
CA VAL A 449 -1.17 79.76 77.57
C VAL A 449 -2.57 80.11 78.02
N SER A 450 -3.36 79.19 78.59
CA SER A 450 -4.70 79.49 79.12
C SER A 450 -4.60 80.31 80.41
N ARG A 451 -3.67 79.97 81.30
CA ARG A 451 -3.33 80.77 82.48
C ARG A 451 -2.80 82.16 82.09
N LEU A 452 -1.89 82.22 81.13
CA LEU A 452 -1.40 83.46 80.53
C LEU A 452 -2.50 84.18 79.74
N ARG A 453 -3.53 83.49 79.22
CA ARG A 453 -4.67 84.09 78.54
C ARG A 453 -5.60 84.74 79.55
N ASP A 454 -5.76 84.15 80.73
CA ASP A 454 -6.45 84.74 81.87
C ASP A 454 -5.69 85.96 82.41
N GLU A 455 -4.36 85.86 82.49
CA GLU A 455 -3.45 86.96 82.83
C GLU A 455 -3.44 88.05 81.74
N VAL A 456 -3.52 87.66 80.47
CA VAL A 456 -3.64 88.53 79.29
C VAL A 456 -5.03 89.14 79.21
N THR A 457 -6.12 88.53 79.67
CA THR A 457 -7.42 89.23 79.82
C THR A 457 -7.37 90.26 80.96
N GLY A 458 -6.57 90.01 82.00
CA GLY A 458 -6.25 91.00 83.04
C GLY A 458 -5.38 92.14 82.53
N LEU A 459 -4.38 91.84 81.68
CA LEU A 459 -3.48 92.82 81.06
C LEU A 459 -4.10 93.50 79.83
N GLN A 460 -5.05 92.89 79.11
CA GLN A 460 -5.79 93.46 77.97
C GLN A 460 -6.76 94.56 78.41
N ARG A 461 -7.15 94.60 79.69
CA ARG A 461 -7.81 95.76 80.30
C ARG A 461 -6.83 96.91 80.59
N GLN A 462 -5.53 96.64 80.67
CA GLN A 462 -4.47 97.63 80.95
C GLN A 462 -3.63 98.01 79.70
N LEU A 463 -3.72 97.22 78.62
CA LEU A 463 -2.96 97.38 77.38
C LEU A 463 -3.84 97.80 76.18
N GLY A 464 -5.09 98.19 76.41
CA GLY A 464 -5.95 98.84 75.40
C GLY A 464 -5.49 100.27 75.04
N GLU A 465 -4.63 100.89 75.86
CA GLU A 465 -4.14 102.25 75.64
C GLU A 465 -2.72 102.32 75.05
N LYS A 466 -1.99 101.21 74.94
CA LYS A 466 -0.59 101.26 74.49
C LYS A 466 -0.30 100.26 73.37
N LYS A 467 -0.28 100.84 72.16
CA LYS A 467 0.38 100.38 70.93
C LYS A 467 -0.40 99.29 70.18
N ARG A 468 -1.02 99.51 69.02
CA ARG A 468 -0.70 100.44 67.90
C ARG A 468 0.80 100.63 67.72
N ARG A 469 1.48 99.58 67.28
CA ARG A 469 2.56 99.58 66.26
C ARG A 469 3.20 98.20 66.22
N GLN A 470 3.55 97.77 65.00
CA GLN A 470 4.50 96.71 64.66
C GLN A 470 3.86 95.33 64.36
N TYR A 471 3.28 95.20 63.17
CA TYR A 471 2.98 93.92 62.52
C TYR A 471 4.18 93.43 61.70
N GLY A 472 4.46 92.13 61.78
CA GLY A 472 5.38 91.35 60.95
C GLY A 472 4.91 89.88 60.88
N PRO A 473 5.36 89.10 59.87
CA PRO A 473 4.54 88.12 59.14
C PRO A 473 4.68 86.66 59.61
N PHE A 474 3.68 85.84 59.24
CA PHE A 474 3.57 84.40 59.51
C PHE A 474 3.96 83.58 58.26
N ASP A 475 4.61 82.43 58.47
CA ASP A 475 5.39 81.63 57.52
C ASP A 475 4.58 80.43 56.97
N GLU A 476 4.25 80.42 55.66
CA GLU A 476 3.50 79.38 54.94
C GLU A 476 4.38 78.43 54.08
N GLY A 477 5.71 78.42 54.28
CA GLY A 477 6.64 77.76 53.35
C GLY A 477 6.71 76.23 53.36
N LYS A 478 6.24 75.53 54.41
CA LYS A 478 6.55 74.10 54.60
C LYS A 478 5.48 73.11 54.11
N GLU A 479 4.23 73.56 53.98
CA GLU A 479 3.13 72.72 53.48
C GLU A 479 3.12 72.64 51.94
N ALA A 480 3.52 73.74 51.28
CA ALA A 480 3.58 73.83 49.82
C ALA A 480 4.63 72.89 49.20
N ASP A 481 5.73 72.61 49.89
CA ASP A 481 6.80 71.75 49.37
C ASP A 481 6.47 70.26 49.47
N ARG A 482 5.69 69.84 50.48
CA ARG A 482 5.24 68.44 50.60
C ARG A 482 4.29 68.06 49.47
N LEU A 483 3.34 68.93 49.15
CA LEU A 483 2.38 68.72 48.06
C LEU A 483 3.05 68.75 46.67
N ARG A 484 4.15 69.51 46.50
CA ARG A 484 4.96 69.48 45.25
C ARG A 484 5.66 68.13 45.06
N HIS A 485 6.21 67.53 46.12
CA HIS A 485 6.90 66.24 46.02
C HIS A 485 5.92 65.09 45.71
N GLU A 486 4.74 65.10 46.33
CA GLU A 486 3.71 64.08 46.10
C GLU A 486 3.13 64.16 44.68
N ARG A 487 2.86 65.37 44.20
CA ARG A 487 2.43 65.61 42.81
C ARG A 487 3.48 65.13 41.79
N THR A 488 4.77 65.29 42.10
CA THR A 488 5.85 64.83 41.22
C THR A 488 5.95 63.30 41.20
N ARG A 489 5.70 62.64 42.33
CA ARG A 489 5.69 61.17 42.44
C ARG A 489 4.53 60.54 41.67
N ILE A 490 3.33 61.10 41.79
CA ILE A 490 2.15 60.63 41.05
C ILE A 490 2.33 60.84 39.55
N LYS A 491 2.92 61.98 39.14
CA LYS A 491 3.19 62.27 37.73
C LYS A 491 4.11 61.23 37.08
N ARG A 492 5.20 60.84 37.76
CA ARG A 492 6.11 59.80 37.24
C ARG A 492 5.45 58.43 37.12
N ARG A 493 4.52 58.10 38.02
CA ARG A 493 3.77 56.84 37.99
C ARG A 493 2.79 56.78 36.82
N LEU A 494 2.11 57.91 36.56
CA LEU A 494 1.23 58.04 35.39
C LEU A 494 2.02 57.97 34.08
N GLU A 495 3.20 58.60 34.03
CA GLU A 495 4.10 58.55 32.87
C GLU A 495 4.60 57.10 32.62
N SER A 496 4.97 56.34 33.66
CA SER A 496 5.39 54.94 33.47
C SER A 496 4.26 54.02 33.01
N GLU A 497 3.06 54.17 33.56
CA GLU A 497 1.88 53.39 33.12
C GLU A 497 1.47 53.75 31.68
N GLN A 498 1.59 55.02 31.28
CA GLN A 498 1.36 55.43 29.89
C GLN A 498 2.39 54.83 28.93
N GLU A 499 3.66 54.74 29.33
CA GLU A 499 4.69 54.07 28.54
C GLU A 499 4.43 52.57 28.42
N GLU A 500 4.03 51.89 29.50
CA GLU A 500 3.64 50.47 29.45
C GLU A 500 2.41 50.24 28.57
N HIS A 501 1.39 51.08 28.67
CA HIS A 501 0.21 50.98 27.81
C HIS A 501 0.55 51.20 26.34
N GLN A 502 1.46 52.13 26.02
CA GLN A 502 1.94 52.32 24.65
C GLN A 502 2.77 51.14 24.15
N ARG A 503 3.60 50.52 24.99
CA ARG A 503 4.35 49.31 24.64
C ARG A 503 3.41 48.14 24.36
N LEU A 504 2.40 47.94 25.20
CA LEU A 504 1.41 46.86 25.04
C LEU A 504 0.56 47.07 23.77
N LYS A 505 0.18 48.32 23.47
CA LYS A 505 -0.56 48.66 22.25
C LYS A 505 0.23 48.35 20.99
N ARG A 506 1.54 48.68 20.96
CA ARG A 506 2.42 48.33 19.83
C ARG A 506 2.56 46.82 19.67
N ALA A 507 2.79 46.09 20.76
CA ALA A 507 2.89 44.63 20.72
C ALA A 507 1.61 43.97 20.19
N TYR A 508 0.43 44.50 20.55
CA TYR A 508 -0.86 44.04 20.03
C TYR A 508 -1.05 44.35 18.54
N GLU A 509 -0.64 45.54 18.10
CA GLU A 509 -0.68 45.92 16.68
C GLU A 509 0.26 45.03 15.85
N ASP A 510 1.48 44.75 16.33
CA ASP A 510 2.43 43.85 15.69
C ASP A 510 1.89 42.41 15.59
N THR A 511 1.29 41.86 16.66
CA THR A 511 0.66 40.52 16.60
C THR A 511 -0.53 40.50 15.65
N ARG A 512 -1.32 41.58 15.59
CA ARG A 512 -2.47 41.68 14.68
C ARG A 512 -2.03 41.76 13.22
N GLU A 513 -0.95 42.47 12.92
CA GLU A 513 -0.35 42.50 11.59
C GLU A 513 0.24 41.16 11.19
N GLU A 514 0.88 40.45 12.12
CA GLU A 514 1.39 39.11 11.89
C GLU A 514 0.27 38.11 11.57
N VAL A 515 -0.83 38.14 12.33
CA VAL A 515 -2.01 37.31 12.04
C VAL A 515 -2.61 37.66 10.67
N ARG A 516 -2.61 38.94 10.26
CA ARG A 516 -3.06 39.34 8.92
C ARG A 516 -2.09 38.87 7.83
N ARG A 517 -0.78 38.91 8.08
CA ARG A 517 0.24 38.41 7.17
C ARG A 517 0.06 36.91 6.96
N LEU A 518 -0.02 36.13 8.04
CA LEU A 518 -0.26 34.69 8.01
C LEU A 518 -1.59 34.35 7.31
N ARG A 519 -2.66 35.13 7.51
CA ARG A 519 -3.92 34.95 6.77
C ARG A 519 -3.81 35.25 5.29
N ARG A 520 -3.01 36.26 4.89
CA ARG A 520 -2.77 36.55 3.47
C ARG A 520 -1.92 35.46 2.84
N GLU A 521 -0.85 35.03 3.52
CA GLU A 521 0.03 33.95 3.07
C GLU A 521 -0.73 32.62 2.94
N SER A 522 -1.55 32.28 3.95
CA SER A 522 -2.45 31.12 3.89
C SER A 522 -3.51 31.27 2.80
N GLY A 523 -4.05 32.48 2.61
CA GLY A 523 -5.02 32.79 1.56
C GLY A 523 -4.44 32.74 0.15
N THR A 524 -3.15 33.03 -0.04
CA THR A 524 -2.44 32.83 -1.32
C THR A 524 -2.07 31.37 -1.53
N PHE A 525 -1.71 30.65 -0.46
CA PHE A 525 -1.43 29.22 -0.51
C PHE A 525 -2.66 28.39 -0.91
N LEU A 526 -3.84 28.78 -0.43
CA LEU A 526 -5.13 28.16 -0.79
C LEU A 526 -5.66 28.61 -2.16
N LYS A 527 -5.03 29.58 -2.82
CA LYS A 527 -5.44 30.09 -4.14
C LYS A 527 -4.51 29.63 -5.26
N GLN A 528 -3.72 28.57 -5.04
CA GLN A 528 -2.91 28.04 -6.12
C GLN A 528 -3.85 27.61 -7.27
N SER A 529 -3.69 28.26 -8.41
CA SER A 529 -4.50 28.02 -9.61
C SER A 529 -4.24 26.61 -10.11
N ASP A 530 -5.29 25.96 -10.59
CA ASP A 530 -5.17 24.68 -11.28
C ASP A 530 -4.13 24.77 -12.40
N THR A 531 -3.31 23.73 -12.54
CA THR A 531 -2.27 23.70 -13.58
C THR A 531 -2.80 23.21 -14.92
N CYS A 532 -4.02 22.69 -14.96
CA CYS A 532 -4.72 22.27 -16.18
C CYS A 532 -6.18 22.71 -16.17
N GLN A 533 -6.77 22.85 -17.36
CA GLN A 533 -8.15 23.27 -17.58
C GLN A 533 -9.09 22.07 -17.81
N ALA A 534 -10.40 22.25 -17.62
CA ALA A 534 -11.39 21.19 -17.81
C ALA A 534 -11.38 20.63 -19.24
N GLU A 535 -11.19 21.51 -20.23
CA GLU A 535 -11.11 21.17 -21.64
C GLU A 535 -9.93 20.25 -21.95
N GLU A 536 -8.81 20.40 -21.25
CA GLU A 536 -7.65 19.54 -21.40
C GLU A 536 -7.91 18.14 -20.84
N ILE A 537 -8.65 18.02 -19.72
CA ILE A 537 -9.08 16.72 -19.18
C ILE A 537 -9.99 16.01 -20.18
N VAL A 538 -10.98 16.73 -20.71
CA VAL A 538 -11.92 16.19 -21.71
C VAL A 538 -11.17 15.72 -22.95
N ALA A 539 -10.19 16.49 -23.44
CA ALA A 539 -9.38 16.10 -24.58
C ALA A 539 -8.56 14.81 -24.32
N VAL A 540 -7.94 14.69 -23.14
CA VAL A 540 -7.18 13.48 -22.77
C VAL A 540 -8.11 12.28 -22.58
N LEU A 541 -9.31 12.48 -22.02
CA LEU A 541 -10.30 11.42 -21.88
C LEU A 541 -10.85 10.95 -23.25
N CYS A 542 -11.10 11.87 -24.18
CA CYS A 542 -11.49 11.52 -25.55
C CYS A 542 -10.38 10.73 -26.28
N ASP A 543 -9.11 11.12 -26.12
CA ASP A 543 -7.97 10.39 -26.67
C ASP A 543 -7.88 8.97 -26.08
N LEU A 544 -8.11 8.84 -24.77
CA LEU A 544 -8.19 7.55 -24.09
C LEU A 544 -9.33 6.67 -24.66
N ASN A 545 -10.55 7.21 -24.75
CA ASN A 545 -11.70 6.49 -25.32
C ASN A 545 -11.43 6.06 -26.78
N ALA A 546 -10.87 6.95 -27.61
CA ALA A 546 -10.50 6.63 -28.98
C ALA A 546 -9.47 5.49 -29.06
N LYS A 547 -8.47 5.48 -28.18
CA LYS A 547 -7.47 4.41 -28.13
C LYS A 547 -8.04 3.08 -27.66
N ILE A 548 -8.96 3.10 -26.69
CA ILE A 548 -9.70 1.90 -26.25
C ILE A 548 -10.51 1.33 -27.41
N SER A 549 -11.27 2.17 -28.11
CA SER A 549 -12.07 1.77 -29.26
C SER A 549 -11.21 1.23 -30.40
N TYR A 550 -10.08 1.86 -30.70
CA TYR A 550 -9.13 1.36 -31.70
C TYR A 550 -8.62 -0.04 -31.35
N LEU A 551 -8.16 -0.24 -30.12
CA LEU A 551 -7.64 -1.54 -29.69
C LEU A 551 -8.70 -2.64 -29.74
N ALA A 552 -9.91 -2.34 -29.25
CA ALA A 552 -10.98 -3.32 -29.23
C ALA A 552 -11.43 -3.72 -30.65
N ASN A 553 -11.45 -2.76 -31.60
CA ASN A 553 -11.69 -3.06 -33.02
C ASN A 553 -10.58 -3.93 -33.60
N ALA A 554 -9.31 -3.58 -33.39
CA ALA A 554 -8.19 -4.37 -33.91
C ALA A 554 -8.21 -5.83 -33.40
N VAL A 555 -8.53 -6.04 -32.13
CA VAL A 555 -8.66 -7.38 -31.54
C VAL A 555 -9.91 -8.11 -32.09
N SER A 556 -11.00 -7.39 -32.32
CA SER A 556 -12.21 -7.95 -32.93
C SER A 556 -11.99 -8.36 -34.39
N ASP A 557 -11.28 -7.57 -35.19
CA ASP A 557 -11.00 -7.86 -36.61
C ASP A 557 -10.10 -9.10 -36.76
N GLN A 558 -9.13 -9.26 -35.85
CA GLN A 558 -8.32 -10.48 -35.80
C GLN A 558 -9.12 -11.71 -35.36
N TRP A 559 -10.24 -11.50 -34.69
CA TRP A 559 -11.13 -12.58 -34.28
C TRP A 559 -11.75 -13.30 -35.47
N ASP A 560 -12.08 -12.54 -36.51
CA ASP A 560 -12.71 -13.04 -37.73
C ASP A 560 -11.69 -13.72 -38.67
N CYS A 561 -10.42 -13.31 -38.64
CA CYS A 561 -9.38 -13.85 -39.52
C CYS A 561 -8.87 -15.25 -39.16
N ALA A 562 -9.18 -15.80 -37.98
CA ALA A 562 -8.71 -17.11 -37.53
C ALA A 562 -9.53 -18.27 -38.12
N GLU A 563 -9.70 -18.28 -39.45
CA GLU A 563 -10.38 -19.32 -40.21
C GLU A 563 -9.41 -20.46 -40.55
N ASP A 564 -9.13 -21.34 -39.59
CA ASP A 564 -8.95 -22.76 -39.94
C ASP A 564 -10.04 -23.59 -39.24
N PRO A 565 -11.18 -23.83 -39.91
CA PRO A 565 -12.27 -24.67 -39.40
C PRO A 565 -11.80 -26.07 -38.97
N SER A 566 -10.64 -26.52 -39.47
CA SER A 566 -10.02 -27.82 -39.19
C SER A 566 -9.50 -27.92 -37.76
N LEU A 567 -8.94 -26.83 -37.21
CA LEU A 567 -8.36 -26.82 -35.86
C LEU A 567 -9.43 -26.64 -34.77
N LEU A 568 -10.50 -25.92 -35.08
CA LEU A 568 -11.66 -25.76 -34.19
C LEU A 568 -12.46 -27.06 -34.02
N ARG A 569 -12.57 -27.91 -35.06
CA ARG A 569 -13.26 -29.21 -34.97
C ARG A 569 -12.56 -30.24 -34.09
N ARG A 570 -11.24 -30.16 -33.92
CA ARG A 570 -10.49 -31.14 -33.10
C ARG A 570 -10.49 -30.81 -31.60
N SER A 571 -10.93 -29.61 -31.23
CA SER A 571 -10.99 -29.11 -29.84
C SER A 571 -12.41 -28.97 -29.29
N MET A 572 -13.44 -29.36 -30.06
CA MET A 572 -14.83 -28.97 -29.80
C MET A 572 -15.59 -29.81 -28.75
N PHE A 573 -14.89 -30.71 -28.04
CA PHE A 573 -15.42 -31.32 -26.83
C PHE A 573 -14.38 -31.20 -25.72
N PRO A 574 -14.63 -30.41 -24.66
CA PRO A 574 -13.86 -30.55 -23.43
C PRO A 574 -14.11 -31.97 -22.91
N GLN A 575 -13.16 -32.89 -23.15
CA GLN A 575 -13.27 -34.25 -22.63
C GLN A 575 -13.15 -34.30 -21.10
N ASN A 576 -12.73 -33.19 -20.48
CA ASN A 576 -12.73 -33.00 -19.04
C ASN A 576 -13.76 -31.95 -18.60
N PRO A 577 -14.88 -32.34 -17.95
CA PRO A 577 -15.79 -31.40 -17.27
C PRO A 577 -15.18 -30.67 -16.06
N ARG A 578 -13.85 -30.74 -15.89
CA ARG A 578 -13.08 -30.07 -14.84
C ARG A 578 -12.48 -28.73 -15.26
N ASP A 579 -12.41 -28.42 -16.56
CA ASP A 579 -11.92 -27.13 -17.05
C ASP A 579 -13.08 -26.13 -17.16
N LYS A 580 -13.82 -25.95 -16.07
CA LYS A 580 -14.73 -24.81 -15.98
C LYS A 580 -13.86 -23.55 -15.87
N PRO A 581 -14.17 -22.47 -16.62
CA PRO A 581 -13.52 -21.18 -16.40
C PRO A 581 -13.63 -20.85 -14.91
N ASP A 582 -12.54 -20.36 -14.33
CA ASP A 582 -12.48 -20.02 -12.91
C ASP A 582 -13.72 -19.18 -12.54
N ASP A 583 -14.48 -19.63 -11.53
CA ASP A 583 -15.72 -18.96 -11.10
C ASP A 583 -15.44 -17.49 -10.72
N THR A 584 -14.19 -17.16 -10.39
CA THR A 584 -13.75 -15.79 -10.11
C THR A 584 -13.71 -14.90 -11.36
N ASP A 585 -13.15 -15.36 -12.48
CA ASP A 585 -13.08 -14.57 -13.73
C ASP A 585 -14.47 -14.27 -14.29
N THR A 586 -15.38 -15.24 -14.17
CA THR A 586 -16.77 -15.06 -14.61
C THR A 586 -17.53 -14.09 -13.71
N ALA A 587 -17.31 -14.10 -12.39
CA ALA A 587 -17.90 -13.12 -11.47
C ALA A 587 -17.40 -11.69 -11.75
N VAL A 588 -16.11 -11.52 -12.07
CA VAL A 588 -15.54 -10.22 -12.46
C VAL A 588 -16.19 -9.73 -13.76
N LEU A 589 -16.29 -10.57 -14.78
CA LEU A 589 -16.94 -10.18 -16.03
C LEU A 589 -18.43 -9.89 -15.85
N GLU A 590 -19.15 -10.62 -15.00
CA GLU A 590 -20.55 -10.34 -14.68
C GLU A 590 -20.73 -8.95 -14.07
N SER A 591 -19.81 -8.54 -13.18
CA SER A 591 -19.84 -7.21 -12.55
C SER A 591 -19.56 -6.05 -13.52
N VAL A 592 -18.88 -6.34 -14.63
CA VAL A 592 -18.43 -5.36 -15.62
C VAL A 592 -19.41 -5.28 -16.79
N LEU A 593 -19.83 -6.43 -17.30
CA LEU A 593 -20.66 -6.56 -18.49
C LEU A 593 -22.15 -6.60 -18.15
N GLY A 594 -22.51 -6.91 -16.90
CA GLY A 594 -23.88 -7.20 -16.52
C GLY A 594 -24.27 -8.65 -16.80
N ARG A 595 -25.31 -9.10 -16.10
CA ARG A 595 -25.81 -10.49 -16.23
C ARG A 595 -26.38 -10.74 -17.61
N SER A 596 -27.13 -9.76 -18.11
CA SER A 596 -27.84 -9.83 -19.39
C SER A 596 -26.85 -9.98 -20.54
N PHE A 597 -25.78 -9.17 -20.55
CA PHE A 597 -24.77 -9.22 -21.60
C PHE A 597 -23.93 -10.49 -21.52
N LEU A 598 -23.56 -10.91 -20.32
CA LEU A 598 -22.80 -12.15 -20.13
C LEU A 598 -23.61 -13.38 -20.57
N ALA A 599 -24.94 -13.38 -20.33
CA ALA A 599 -25.83 -14.43 -20.84
C ALA A 599 -25.85 -14.46 -22.37
N LEU A 600 -25.97 -13.31 -23.04
CA LEU A 600 -25.90 -13.24 -24.51
C LEU A 600 -24.56 -13.74 -25.06
N LEU A 601 -23.44 -13.37 -24.43
CA LEU A 601 -22.10 -13.85 -24.83
C LEU A 601 -21.96 -15.37 -24.66
N ARG A 602 -22.58 -15.96 -23.62
CA ARG A 602 -22.55 -17.41 -23.33
C ARG A 602 -23.46 -18.22 -24.25
N GLU A 603 -24.63 -17.69 -24.55
CA GLU A 603 -25.62 -18.40 -25.37
C GLU A 603 -25.21 -18.52 -26.83
N ARG A 604 -24.21 -17.72 -27.25
CA ARG A 604 -23.56 -17.78 -28.56
C ARG A 604 -23.28 -19.22 -28.97
N LYS A 605 -24.13 -19.78 -29.83
CA LYS A 605 -23.85 -21.03 -30.53
C LYS A 605 -22.70 -20.77 -31.48
N SER A 606 -21.72 -21.68 -31.51
CA SER A 606 -20.54 -21.65 -32.39
C SER A 606 -20.92 -21.84 -33.87
N GLY A 607 -21.75 -20.94 -34.41
CA GLY A 607 -22.02 -20.81 -35.82
C GLY A 607 -20.83 -20.15 -36.52
N PRO A 608 -20.45 -20.60 -37.71
CA PRO A 608 -19.36 -20.00 -38.48
C PRO A 608 -19.75 -18.59 -38.96
N ALA A 609 -18.87 -17.62 -38.69
CA ALA A 609 -18.79 -16.30 -39.34
C ALA A 609 -20.09 -15.46 -39.39
N ASP A 610 -20.69 -15.17 -38.24
CA ASP A 610 -21.74 -14.15 -38.14
C ASP A 610 -21.12 -12.86 -37.60
N ASP A 611 -21.08 -11.80 -38.42
CA ASP A 611 -20.53 -10.46 -38.11
C ASP A 611 -21.06 -9.90 -36.77
N ARG A 612 -22.27 -10.31 -36.39
CA ARG A 612 -22.92 -9.97 -35.10
C ARG A 612 -22.06 -10.33 -33.90
N ASN A 613 -21.32 -11.43 -34.00
CA ASN A 613 -20.47 -11.88 -32.93
C ASN A 613 -19.26 -10.97 -32.72
N ALA A 614 -18.65 -10.49 -33.81
CA ALA A 614 -17.51 -9.58 -33.74
C ALA A 614 -17.91 -8.31 -32.98
N THR A 615 -19.09 -7.74 -33.29
CA THR A 615 -19.64 -6.57 -32.57
C THR A 615 -19.84 -6.82 -31.06
N LEU A 616 -20.36 -7.99 -30.67
CA LEU A 616 -20.52 -8.31 -29.24
C LEU A 616 -19.17 -8.48 -28.53
N VAL A 617 -18.18 -9.09 -29.20
CA VAL A 617 -16.81 -9.21 -28.67
C VAL A 617 -16.17 -7.83 -28.52
N LEU A 618 -16.31 -6.97 -29.53
CA LEU A 618 -15.86 -5.58 -29.50
C LEU A 618 -16.37 -4.84 -28.26
N PHE A 619 -17.69 -4.85 -28.01
CA PHE A 619 -18.27 -4.19 -26.84
C PHE A 619 -17.84 -4.81 -25.52
N ALA A 620 -17.72 -6.14 -25.46
CA ALA A 620 -17.24 -6.82 -24.27
C ALA A 620 -15.80 -6.42 -23.93
N LEU A 621 -14.94 -6.29 -24.94
CA LEU A 621 -13.57 -5.81 -24.78
C LEU A 621 -13.51 -4.34 -24.37
N GLN A 622 -14.25 -3.45 -25.07
CA GLN A 622 -14.31 -2.02 -24.71
C GLN A 622 -14.76 -1.83 -23.27
N ALA A 623 -15.88 -2.43 -22.87
CA ALA A 623 -16.40 -2.33 -21.52
C ALA A 623 -15.41 -2.88 -20.47
N SER A 624 -14.75 -4.00 -20.78
CA SER A 624 -13.74 -4.58 -19.90
C SER A 624 -12.55 -3.65 -19.65
N ILE A 625 -12.08 -2.98 -20.70
CA ILE A 625 -10.98 -2.02 -20.64
C ILE A 625 -11.41 -0.75 -19.90
N VAL A 626 -12.58 -0.21 -20.23
CA VAL A 626 -13.18 0.96 -19.57
C VAL A 626 -13.26 0.73 -18.06
N HIS A 627 -13.90 -0.35 -17.62
CA HIS A 627 -13.99 -0.65 -16.20
C HIS A 627 -12.62 -0.88 -15.55
N CYS A 628 -11.62 -1.38 -16.29
CA CYS A 628 -10.29 -1.63 -15.73
C CYS A 628 -9.59 -0.31 -15.40
N ILE A 629 -9.76 0.67 -16.29
CA ILE A 629 -9.25 2.02 -16.09
C ILE A 629 -10.01 2.65 -14.92
N VAL A 630 -11.34 2.56 -14.91
CA VAL A 630 -12.18 3.08 -13.82
C VAL A 630 -11.76 2.54 -12.47
N ASP A 631 -11.49 1.24 -12.34
CA ASP A 631 -11.03 0.65 -11.08
C ASP A 631 -9.68 1.21 -10.64
N ALA A 632 -8.74 1.39 -11.59
CA ALA A 632 -7.47 2.06 -11.31
C ALA A 632 -7.64 3.55 -10.94
N PHE A 633 -8.69 4.20 -11.42
CA PHE A 633 -9.07 5.57 -11.06
C PHE A 633 -9.74 5.66 -9.68
N HIS A 634 -10.50 4.65 -9.27
CA HIS A 634 -11.17 4.61 -7.97
C HIS A 634 -10.21 4.35 -6.82
N ASP A 635 -9.11 3.63 -7.08
CA ASP A 635 -8.02 3.52 -6.12
C ASP A 635 -7.50 4.91 -5.74
N PHE A 636 -7.31 5.19 -4.44
CA PHE A 636 -6.76 6.47 -4.01
C PHE A 636 -5.40 6.69 -4.65
N CYS A 637 -4.38 5.88 -4.34
CA CYS A 637 -3.15 5.77 -5.14
C CYS A 637 -2.93 4.33 -5.60
N ALA A 638 -2.81 4.12 -6.91
CA ALA A 638 -2.72 2.77 -7.50
C ALA A 638 -1.47 1.95 -7.08
N GLY A 639 -0.49 2.56 -6.41
CA GLY A 639 0.68 1.88 -5.86
C GLY A 639 0.51 1.29 -4.44
N PHE A 640 -0.60 1.58 -3.75
CA PHE A 640 -0.90 1.01 -2.44
C PHE A 640 -1.74 -0.27 -2.52
N SER A 641 -1.78 -1.02 -1.42
CA SER A 641 -2.70 -2.14 -1.26
C SER A 641 -4.16 -1.66 -1.24
N LEU A 642 -5.10 -2.57 -1.53
CA LEU A 642 -6.54 -2.26 -1.54
C LEU A 642 -7.03 -1.73 -0.17
N THR A 643 -6.49 -2.23 0.94
CA THR A 643 -6.85 -1.82 2.30
C THR A 643 -6.37 -0.40 2.62
N GLU A 644 -5.14 -0.06 2.24
CA GLU A 644 -4.59 1.29 2.39
C GLU A 644 -5.33 2.30 1.51
N ASN A 645 -5.64 1.93 0.26
CA ASN A 645 -6.44 2.77 -0.63
C ASN A 645 -7.84 3.02 -0.05
N ALA A 646 -8.51 1.99 0.45
CA ALA A 646 -9.81 2.15 1.09
C ALA A 646 -9.75 3.07 2.31
N ALA A 647 -8.69 2.98 3.13
CA ALA A 647 -8.48 3.86 4.26
C ALA A 647 -8.28 5.32 3.84
N LEU A 648 -7.42 5.58 2.84
CA LEU A 648 -7.17 6.93 2.32
C LEU A 648 -8.41 7.54 1.67
N THR A 649 -9.16 6.75 0.89
CA THR A 649 -10.44 7.18 0.31
C THR A 649 -11.43 7.57 1.41
N ARG A 650 -11.58 6.76 2.46
CA ARG A 650 -12.48 7.09 3.59
C ARG A 650 -12.05 8.37 4.32
N ILE A 651 -10.74 8.56 4.55
CA ILE A 651 -10.20 9.79 5.15
C ILE A 651 -10.52 11.00 4.27
N TYR A 652 -10.32 10.87 2.95
CA TYR A 652 -10.61 11.93 1.99
C TYR A 652 -12.09 12.29 1.97
N GLU A 653 -12.98 11.29 1.97
CA GLU A 653 -14.44 11.49 2.01
C GLU A 653 -14.88 12.20 3.29
N GLN A 654 -14.37 11.77 4.46
CA GLN A 654 -14.65 12.43 5.74
C GLN A 654 -14.16 13.88 5.74
N MET A 655 -12.98 14.13 5.17
CA MET A 655 -12.45 15.48 5.04
C MET A 655 -13.27 16.33 4.07
N CYS A 656 -13.78 15.77 2.95
CA CYS A 656 -14.70 16.48 2.06
C CYS A 656 -16.03 16.87 2.74
N GLN A 657 -16.45 16.14 3.78
CA GLN A 657 -17.65 16.45 4.55
C GLN A 657 -17.42 17.54 5.61
N GLY A 658 -16.22 17.59 6.20
CA GLY A 658 -15.87 18.53 7.28
C GLY A 658 -15.18 19.82 6.82
N GLU A 659 -14.43 19.75 5.73
CA GLU A 659 -13.55 20.84 5.27
C GLU A 659 -14.04 21.45 3.95
N SER A 660 -13.53 22.64 3.63
CA SER A 660 -13.77 23.24 2.31
C SER A 660 -13.15 22.40 1.18
N HIS A 661 -13.81 22.34 0.03
CA HIS A 661 -13.33 21.58 -1.14
C HIS A 661 -11.86 21.90 -1.51
N VAL A 662 -11.47 23.18 -1.43
CA VAL A 662 -10.09 23.60 -1.75
C VAL A 662 -9.07 22.94 -0.81
N VAL A 663 -9.40 22.82 0.48
CA VAL A 663 -8.52 22.18 1.47
C VAL A 663 -8.45 20.68 1.22
N SER A 664 -9.60 20.01 1.02
CA SER A 664 -9.62 18.57 0.80
C SER A 664 -8.93 18.18 -0.53
N ALA A 665 -9.22 18.90 -1.62
CA ALA A 665 -8.60 18.70 -2.92
C ALA A 665 -7.08 18.93 -2.87
N ARG A 666 -6.63 19.95 -2.13
CA ARG A 666 -5.20 20.21 -1.94
C ARG A 666 -4.52 19.10 -1.14
N TRP A 667 -5.14 18.63 -0.07
CA TRP A 667 -4.63 17.50 0.70
C TRP A 667 -4.48 16.27 -0.20
N ARG A 668 -5.51 15.94 -1.00
CA ARG A 668 -5.45 14.83 -1.96
C ARG A 668 -4.28 15.00 -2.93
N ALA A 669 -4.14 16.17 -3.54
CA ALA A 669 -3.05 16.45 -4.48
C ALA A 669 -1.67 16.27 -3.84
N LEU A 670 -1.47 16.77 -2.61
CA LEU A 670 -0.22 16.59 -1.87
C LEU A 670 0.02 15.12 -1.50
N THR A 671 -0.99 14.42 -1.00
CA THR A 671 -0.89 13.00 -0.64
C THR A 671 -0.48 12.16 -1.85
N HIS A 672 -1.07 12.44 -3.02
CA HIS A 672 -0.67 11.82 -4.28
C HIS A 672 0.78 12.13 -4.67
N ALA A 673 1.16 13.42 -4.66
CA ALA A 673 2.50 13.85 -5.02
C ALA A 673 3.57 13.20 -4.11
N TYR A 674 3.31 13.14 -2.79
CA TYR A 674 4.21 12.50 -1.83
C TYR A 674 4.21 10.98 -1.94
N ALA A 675 3.06 10.33 -2.20
CA ALA A 675 3.01 8.89 -2.46
C ALA A 675 3.85 8.52 -3.68
N ARG A 676 3.73 9.28 -4.77
CA ARG A 676 4.55 9.12 -5.98
C ARG A 676 6.04 9.34 -5.71
N ALA A 677 6.39 10.30 -4.88
CA ALA A 677 7.79 10.56 -4.52
C ALA A 677 8.38 9.50 -3.57
N THR A 678 7.54 8.82 -2.79
CA THR A 678 7.96 7.83 -1.77
C THR A 678 8.09 6.42 -2.35
N ILE A 679 7.23 6.05 -3.30
CA ILE A 679 7.22 4.72 -3.92
C ILE A 679 8.24 4.68 -5.07
N PRO A 680 9.33 3.88 -5.00
CA PRO A 680 10.28 3.75 -6.09
C PRO A 680 9.58 3.25 -7.36
N ASN A 681 9.90 3.86 -8.50
CA ASN A 681 9.31 3.50 -9.79
C ASN A 681 7.76 3.51 -9.82
N TYR A 682 7.11 4.38 -9.02
CA TYR A 682 5.65 4.48 -8.92
C TYR A 682 4.93 4.40 -10.27
N GLU A 683 5.34 5.21 -11.25
CA GLU A 683 4.70 5.25 -12.57
C GLU A 683 4.77 3.90 -13.29
N ASN A 684 5.91 3.20 -13.21
CA ASN A 684 6.07 1.88 -13.82
C ASN A 684 5.25 0.82 -13.08
N SER A 685 5.20 0.87 -11.75
CA SER A 685 4.40 -0.05 -10.93
C SER A 685 2.90 0.09 -11.20
N VAL A 686 2.40 1.32 -11.27
CA VAL A 686 1.00 1.60 -11.62
C VAL A 686 0.71 1.17 -13.06
N ARG A 687 1.59 1.50 -14.01
CA ARG A 687 1.46 1.07 -15.41
C ARG A 687 1.39 -0.45 -15.51
N HIS A 688 2.29 -1.16 -14.81
CA HIS A 688 2.32 -2.62 -14.79
C HIS A 688 1.05 -3.22 -14.17
N ARG A 689 0.52 -2.61 -13.10
CA ARG A 689 -0.75 -3.06 -12.49
C ARG A 689 -1.92 -2.90 -13.44
N ILE A 690 -2.05 -1.74 -14.09
CA ILE A 690 -3.11 -1.50 -15.11
C ILE A 690 -2.96 -2.52 -16.24
N LEU A 691 -1.75 -2.68 -16.79
CA LEU A 691 -1.47 -3.64 -17.86
C LEU A 691 -1.79 -5.09 -17.48
N SER A 692 -1.42 -5.49 -16.26
CA SER A 692 -1.69 -6.84 -15.73
C SER A 692 -3.19 -7.10 -15.61
N THR A 693 -3.95 -6.15 -15.04
CA THR A 693 -5.42 -6.26 -14.93
C THR A 693 -6.10 -6.27 -16.29
N LEU A 694 -5.67 -5.40 -17.22
CA LEU A 694 -6.15 -5.41 -18.59
C LEU A 694 -5.94 -6.77 -19.23
N THR A 695 -4.71 -7.30 -19.17
CA THR A 695 -4.37 -8.59 -19.77
C THR A 695 -5.22 -9.73 -19.20
N LYS A 696 -5.47 -9.73 -17.88
CA LYS A 696 -6.36 -10.70 -17.24
C LYS A 696 -7.78 -10.61 -17.76
N ARG A 697 -8.33 -9.40 -17.90
CA ARG A 697 -9.69 -9.19 -18.44
C ARG A 697 -9.81 -9.59 -19.90
N PHE A 698 -8.80 -9.28 -20.72
CA PHE A 698 -8.71 -9.76 -22.10
C PHE A 698 -8.72 -11.28 -22.15
N ALA A 699 -7.91 -11.94 -21.33
CA ALA A 699 -7.88 -13.40 -21.25
C ALA A 699 -9.21 -13.98 -20.76
N ALA A 700 -9.91 -13.31 -19.83
CA ALA A 700 -11.22 -13.74 -19.34
C ALA A 700 -12.29 -13.63 -20.44
N VAL A 701 -12.39 -12.49 -21.15
CA VAL A 701 -13.30 -12.32 -22.29
C VAL A 701 -12.99 -13.36 -23.37
N HIS A 702 -11.70 -13.60 -23.64
CA HIS A 702 -11.29 -14.60 -24.61
C HIS A 702 -11.64 -16.03 -24.19
N SER A 703 -11.38 -16.39 -22.94
CA SER A 703 -11.68 -17.72 -22.40
C SER A 703 -13.18 -18.00 -22.41
N LEU A 704 -14.01 -16.99 -22.11
CA LEU A 704 -15.46 -17.09 -22.23
C LEU A 704 -15.93 -17.44 -23.64
N LEU A 705 -15.23 -16.92 -24.66
CA LEU A 705 -15.63 -17.03 -26.06
C LEU A 705 -15.03 -18.24 -26.81
N ARG A 706 -13.80 -18.65 -26.50
CA ARG A 706 -13.09 -19.74 -27.21
C ARG A 706 -12.75 -20.97 -26.34
N GLY A 707 -13.02 -20.94 -25.04
CA GLY A 707 -12.89 -22.12 -24.16
C GLY A 707 -11.46 -22.61 -23.88
N LYS A 708 -10.42 -21.86 -24.28
CA LYS A 708 -9.01 -22.14 -23.91
C LYS A 708 -8.27 -20.86 -23.53
N ALA A 709 -7.51 -20.93 -22.44
CA ALA A 709 -6.77 -19.81 -21.83
C ALA A 709 -5.38 -19.54 -22.45
N GLU A 710 -4.84 -20.47 -23.25
CA GLU A 710 -3.45 -20.43 -23.77
C GLU A 710 -3.16 -19.25 -24.71
N THR A 711 -4.18 -18.60 -25.28
CA THR A 711 -4.04 -17.43 -26.17
C THR A 711 -3.82 -16.11 -25.44
N GLY A 712 -3.94 -16.07 -24.11
CA GLY A 712 -3.73 -14.85 -23.32
C GLY A 712 -2.29 -14.34 -23.33
N SER A 713 -1.29 -15.18 -23.70
CA SER A 713 0.08 -14.74 -23.94
C SER A 713 0.24 -14.11 -25.33
N VAL A 714 -0.34 -14.73 -26.36
CA VAL A 714 -0.24 -14.27 -27.75
C VAL A 714 -0.85 -12.87 -27.92
N LEU A 715 -2.06 -12.67 -27.40
CA LEU A 715 -2.73 -11.36 -27.45
C LEU A 715 -1.97 -10.29 -26.64
N ARG A 716 -1.32 -10.68 -25.54
CA ARG A 716 -0.51 -9.77 -24.74
C ARG A 716 0.71 -9.31 -25.52
N ASP A 717 1.40 -10.24 -26.18
CA ASP A 717 2.63 -9.92 -26.90
C ASP A 717 2.32 -9.05 -28.12
N GLU A 718 1.25 -9.37 -28.84
CA GLU A 718 0.83 -8.64 -30.05
C GLU A 718 0.32 -7.23 -29.76
N PHE A 719 -0.50 -7.04 -28.71
CA PHE A 719 -1.10 -5.75 -28.37
C PHE A 719 -0.43 -5.06 -27.16
N SER A 720 0.77 -5.50 -26.78
CA SER A 720 1.50 -4.97 -25.62
C SER A 720 1.76 -3.47 -25.73
N ALA A 721 2.07 -2.98 -26.93
CA ALA A 721 2.36 -1.58 -27.20
C ALA A 721 1.12 -0.69 -27.03
N GLU A 722 -0.03 -1.11 -27.56
CA GLU A 722 -1.30 -0.41 -27.44
C GLU A 722 -1.79 -0.38 -25.99
N LEU A 723 -1.69 -1.51 -25.28
CA LEU A 723 -2.05 -1.59 -23.87
C LEU A 723 -1.15 -0.69 -23.01
N ALA A 724 0.16 -0.63 -23.33
CA ALA A 724 1.08 0.29 -22.69
C ALA A 724 0.68 1.76 -22.93
N GLN A 725 0.31 2.12 -24.15
CA GLN A 725 -0.18 3.48 -24.47
C GLN A 725 -1.47 3.83 -23.70
N ILE A 726 -2.45 2.92 -23.65
CA ILE A 726 -3.69 3.11 -22.88
C ILE A 726 -3.37 3.35 -21.41
N SER A 727 -2.47 2.54 -20.83
CA SER A 727 -2.08 2.69 -19.43
C SER A 727 -1.33 4.01 -19.14
N GLU A 728 -0.56 4.52 -20.11
CA GLU A 728 0.12 5.81 -20.01
C GLU A 728 -0.86 6.98 -20.06
N ILE A 729 -1.81 6.97 -21.01
CA ILE A 729 -2.86 8.00 -21.11
C ILE A 729 -3.75 7.98 -19.85
N ALA A 730 -4.13 6.80 -19.36
CA ALA A 730 -4.90 6.64 -18.13
C ALA A 730 -4.15 7.20 -16.91
N LEU A 731 -2.86 6.90 -16.76
CA LEU A 731 -2.03 7.46 -15.69
C LEU A 731 -1.95 8.99 -15.77
N ARG A 732 -1.74 9.54 -16.98
CA ARG A 732 -1.72 10.98 -17.22
C ARG A 732 -3.04 11.64 -16.84
N LEU A 733 -4.17 11.07 -17.24
CA LEU A 733 -5.50 11.55 -16.89
C LEU A 733 -5.71 11.50 -15.36
N SER A 734 -5.27 10.43 -14.68
CA SER A 734 -5.33 10.34 -13.23
C SER A 734 -4.51 11.44 -12.55
N LEU A 735 -3.32 11.77 -13.06
CA LEU A 735 -2.50 12.86 -12.52
C LEU A 735 -3.18 14.23 -12.69
N MET A 736 -3.79 14.48 -13.86
CA MET A 736 -4.52 15.72 -14.11
C MET A 736 -5.69 15.87 -13.13
N VAL A 737 -6.53 14.84 -13.02
CA VAL A 737 -7.73 14.88 -12.16
C VAL A 737 -7.37 14.89 -10.67
N LYS A 738 -6.31 14.16 -10.25
CA LYS A 738 -5.98 13.96 -8.84
C LYS A 738 -4.98 14.93 -8.23
N GLU A 739 -4.00 15.39 -8.99
CA GLU A 739 -2.92 16.26 -8.50
C GLU A 739 -3.06 17.71 -8.97
N GLN A 740 -3.45 17.93 -10.23
CA GLN A 740 -3.30 19.22 -10.89
C GLN A 740 -4.50 20.16 -10.70
N ILE A 741 -5.64 19.60 -10.30
CA ILE A 741 -6.89 20.34 -10.12
C ILE A 741 -7.31 20.31 -8.67
N THR A 742 -7.53 21.51 -8.15
CA THR A 742 -7.99 21.78 -6.80
C THR A 742 -9.22 22.67 -6.75
N SER A 743 -9.56 23.37 -7.85
CA SER A 743 -10.73 24.26 -7.88
C SER A 743 -12.06 23.49 -7.96
N ALA A 744 -12.08 22.35 -8.67
CA ALA A 744 -13.25 21.52 -8.89
C ALA A 744 -12.94 20.03 -8.68
N LYS A 745 -13.98 19.24 -8.40
CA LYS A 745 -13.89 17.78 -8.30
C LYS A 745 -14.41 17.17 -9.58
N TYR A 746 -13.52 16.57 -10.37
CA TYR A 746 -13.89 15.79 -11.54
C TYR A 746 -13.87 14.31 -11.20
N GLU A 747 -14.88 13.59 -11.67
CA GLU A 747 -14.95 12.14 -11.57
C GLU A 747 -15.23 11.55 -12.95
N VAL A 748 -14.55 10.45 -13.24
CA VAL A 748 -14.83 9.64 -14.42
C VAL A 748 -16.14 8.93 -14.17
N TYR A 749 -17.11 9.13 -15.06
CA TYR A 749 -18.45 8.58 -14.93
C TYR A 749 -18.56 7.32 -15.78
N VAL A 750 -18.82 6.19 -15.11
CA VAL A 750 -19.18 4.94 -15.76
C VAL A 750 -20.39 4.37 -15.03
N PRO A 751 -21.56 4.35 -15.69
CA PRO A 751 -22.76 3.79 -15.11
C PRO A 751 -22.63 2.28 -14.89
N ALA A 752 -23.34 1.79 -13.87
CA ALA A 752 -23.35 0.37 -13.58
C ALA A 752 -24.07 -0.39 -14.71
N PRO A 753 -23.61 -1.61 -15.05
CA PRO A 753 -24.35 -2.43 -16.00
C PRO A 753 -25.75 -2.74 -15.48
N ASP A 754 -26.68 -3.02 -16.38
CA ASP A 754 -28.09 -3.27 -16.08
C ASP A 754 -28.85 -2.07 -15.44
N GLN A 755 -28.24 -0.87 -15.35
CA GLN A 755 -28.89 0.37 -14.90
C GLN A 755 -29.80 0.96 -15.99
N ASP A 756 -30.86 1.67 -15.59
CA ASP A 756 -31.70 2.43 -16.53
C ASP A 756 -30.89 3.51 -17.25
N PHE A 757 -31.11 3.65 -18.56
CA PHE A 757 -30.46 4.64 -19.40
C PHE A 757 -30.89 6.07 -19.03
N ASP A 758 -29.91 6.90 -18.68
CA ASP A 758 -30.13 8.31 -18.34
C ASP A 758 -29.61 9.21 -19.47
N THR A 759 -30.53 9.83 -20.20
CA THR A 759 -30.22 10.71 -21.33
C THR A 759 -29.37 11.92 -20.95
N ASP A 760 -29.35 12.33 -19.67
CA ASP A 760 -28.58 13.49 -19.22
C ASP A 760 -27.10 13.16 -19.05
N PHE A 761 -26.78 11.91 -18.69
CA PHE A 761 -25.42 11.45 -18.39
C PHE A 761 -24.84 10.49 -19.44
N MET A 762 -25.69 9.92 -20.28
CA MET A 762 -25.36 8.84 -21.19
C MET A 762 -25.75 9.16 -22.63
N GLU A 763 -25.01 8.56 -23.55
CA GLU A 763 -25.27 8.54 -24.98
C GLU A 763 -25.32 7.07 -25.44
N ASP A 764 -26.27 6.71 -26.29
CA ASP A 764 -26.36 5.34 -26.83
C ASP A 764 -25.43 5.21 -28.04
N ALA A 765 -24.48 4.27 -27.99
CA ALA A 765 -23.50 4.02 -29.05
C ALA A 765 -24.14 3.66 -30.40
N PHE A 766 -25.38 3.16 -30.41
CA PHE A 766 -26.11 2.82 -31.63
C PHE A 766 -27.02 3.93 -32.17
N ASN A 767 -27.45 4.85 -31.31
CA ASN A 767 -28.51 5.81 -31.60
C ASN A 767 -28.01 7.26 -31.52
N GLU A 768 -26.89 7.56 -32.16
CA GLU A 768 -26.37 8.94 -32.24
C GLU A 768 -27.38 9.92 -32.91
N HIS A 769 -28.46 9.43 -33.55
CA HIS A 769 -29.36 10.25 -34.39
C HIS A 769 -30.87 10.09 -34.13
N THR A 770 -31.32 9.14 -33.30
CA THR A 770 -32.74 8.80 -33.11
C THR A 770 -33.16 9.14 -31.69
N GLY A 771 -33.64 10.38 -31.48
CA GLY A 771 -34.03 10.91 -30.16
C GLY A 771 -35.27 10.26 -29.50
N THR A 772 -35.43 8.94 -29.58
CA THR A 772 -36.51 8.21 -28.94
C THR A 772 -36.17 7.92 -27.48
N THR A 773 -36.89 8.57 -26.56
CA THR A 773 -36.68 8.55 -25.11
C THR A 773 -37.36 7.37 -24.41
N ASN A 774 -37.34 6.17 -25.00
CA ASN A 774 -37.89 5.02 -24.29
C ASN A 774 -36.90 4.62 -23.17
N VAL A 775 -37.45 4.23 -22.01
CA VAL A 775 -36.65 3.79 -20.86
C VAL A 775 -36.01 2.46 -21.24
N HIS A 776 -34.73 2.50 -21.58
CA HIS A 776 -33.97 1.33 -21.99
C HIS A 776 -33.02 0.92 -20.87
N GLN A 777 -32.92 -0.38 -20.61
CA GLN A 777 -31.91 -0.91 -19.72
C GLN A 777 -30.56 -0.90 -20.44
N MET A 778 -29.51 -0.44 -19.77
CA MET A 778 -28.15 -0.47 -20.28
C MET A 778 -27.56 -1.87 -20.20
N PHE A 779 -26.84 -2.26 -21.26
CA PHE A 779 -25.98 -3.44 -21.27
C PHE A 779 -24.64 -3.15 -20.61
N CYS A 780 -23.83 -2.32 -21.25
CA CYS A 780 -22.49 -2.00 -20.80
C CYS A 780 -22.07 -0.59 -21.24
N THR A 781 -21.02 -0.07 -20.60
CA THR A 781 -20.40 1.19 -20.96
C THR A 781 -19.21 0.95 -21.88
N VAL A 782 -19.21 1.55 -23.07
CA VAL A 782 -18.14 1.38 -24.07
C VAL A 782 -17.17 2.56 -24.11
N GLU A 783 -17.60 3.75 -23.67
CA GLU A 783 -16.72 4.92 -23.49
C GLU A 783 -17.03 5.63 -22.17
N MET A 784 -15.98 6.07 -21.49
CA MET A 784 -16.09 6.75 -20.20
C MET A 784 -16.60 8.18 -20.34
N GLY A 785 -17.47 8.60 -19.42
CA GLY A 785 -17.90 9.99 -19.26
C GLY A 785 -17.04 10.78 -18.26
N LEU A 786 -17.29 12.08 -18.16
CA LEU A 786 -16.68 12.98 -17.18
C LEU A 786 -17.74 13.88 -16.57
N VAL A 787 -17.80 13.90 -15.25
CA VAL A 787 -18.70 14.77 -14.49
C VAL A 787 -17.93 15.68 -13.55
N GLU A 788 -18.37 16.93 -13.45
CA GLU A 788 -17.95 17.89 -12.46
C GLU A 788 -18.92 17.83 -11.26
N ILE A 789 -18.42 17.47 -10.09
CA ILE A 789 -19.23 17.39 -8.87
C ILE A 789 -19.32 18.76 -8.23
N LEU A 790 -20.49 19.40 -8.37
CA LEU A 790 -20.75 20.68 -7.72
C LEU A 790 -21.09 20.41 -6.26
N HIS A 791 -20.21 20.83 -5.37
CA HIS A 791 -20.50 20.82 -3.95
C HIS A 791 -21.58 21.87 -3.70
N SER A 792 -22.84 21.42 -3.53
CA SER A 792 -23.90 22.28 -3.04
C SER A 792 -23.45 22.85 -1.70
N GLN A 793 -23.06 24.13 -1.71
CA GLN A 793 -22.71 24.84 -0.50
C GLN A 793 -23.93 24.71 0.41
N LYS A 794 -23.80 23.93 1.48
CA LYS A 794 -24.88 23.46 2.36
C LYS A 794 -25.54 24.64 3.08
N GLY A 795 -26.29 25.43 2.34
CA GLY A 795 -27.01 26.60 2.80
C GLY A 795 -28.28 26.17 3.50
N ARG A 796 -28.15 25.66 4.72
CA ARG A 796 -29.13 25.62 5.83
C ARG A 796 -30.63 25.35 5.54
N MET A 797 -31.02 24.83 4.38
CA MET A 797 -32.42 24.64 4.00
C MET A 797 -32.72 23.18 3.67
N GLY A 798 -33.59 22.58 4.48
CA GLY A 798 -34.45 21.46 4.13
C GLY A 798 -33.80 20.07 4.05
N ALA A 799 -34.25 19.15 4.90
CA ALA A 799 -33.89 17.74 4.88
C ALA A 799 -34.55 16.97 3.71
N GLY A 800 -34.29 17.38 2.47
CA GLY A 800 -34.55 16.57 1.28
C GLY A 800 -33.24 15.97 0.78
N GLU A 801 -33.23 14.68 0.43
CA GLU A 801 -32.08 13.97 -0.17
C GLU A 801 -31.60 14.74 -1.39
N SER A 802 -30.57 15.57 -1.19
CA SER A 802 -29.94 16.34 -2.23
C SER A 802 -28.96 15.42 -2.95
N SER A 803 -29.41 14.76 -4.03
CA SER A 803 -28.50 14.34 -5.09
C SER A 803 -27.60 15.53 -5.42
N GLY A 804 -26.29 15.38 -5.22
CA GLY A 804 -25.33 16.44 -5.53
C GLY A 804 -25.54 16.89 -6.96
N CYS A 805 -25.60 18.20 -7.19
CA CYS A 805 -25.73 18.73 -8.54
C CYS A 805 -24.45 18.34 -9.31
N GLN A 806 -24.56 17.46 -10.29
CA GLN A 806 -23.45 17.08 -11.15
C GLN A 806 -23.60 17.81 -12.48
N LYS A 807 -22.50 18.38 -12.98
CA LYS A 807 -22.45 18.98 -14.31
C LYS A 807 -21.70 18.03 -15.23
N VAL A 808 -22.40 17.49 -16.22
CA VAL A 808 -21.81 16.58 -17.21
C VAL A 808 -20.94 17.37 -18.17
N LEU A 809 -19.67 16.99 -18.29
CA LEU A 809 -18.72 17.56 -19.25
C LEU A 809 -18.56 16.68 -20.49
N LEU A 810 -18.61 15.36 -20.29
CA LEU A 810 -18.63 14.35 -21.34
C LEU A 810 -19.60 13.25 -20.94
N LYS A 811 -20.57 12.92 -21.80
CA LYS A 811 -21.49 11.81 -21.55
C LYS A 811 -20.76 10.48 -21.73
N ALA A 812 -21.12 9.48 -20.94
CA ALA A 812 -20.62 8.12 -21.16
C ALA A 812 -21.33 7.51 -22.37
N LYS A 813 -20.60 6.89 -23.30
CA LYS A 813 -21.25 6.09 -24.35
C LYS A 813 -21.54 4.71 -23.82
N THR A 814 -22.80 4.32 -23.94
CA THR A 814 -23.34 3.08 -23.40
C THR A 814 -24.09 2.34 -24.49
N VAL A 815 -24.19 1.03 -24.37
CA VAL A 815 -24.96 0.20 -25.28
C VAL A 815 -26.25 -0.16 -24.57
N SER A 816 -27.41 0.14 -25.18
CA SER A 816 -28.71 -0.24 -24.61
C SER A 816 -29.17 -1.63 -25.08
N LEU A 817 -29.92 -2.34 -24.24
CA LEU A 817 -30.46 -3.67 -24.55
C LEU A 817 -31.32 -3.65 -25.83
N ASP A 818 -32.15 -2.62 -25.95
CA ASP A 818 -33.10 -2.51 -27.06
C ASP A 818 -32.38 -2.20 -28.37
N SER A 819 -31.32 -1.40 -28.34
CA SER A 819 -30.47 -1.15 -29.51
C SER A 819 -29.75 -2.42 -29.97
N VAL A 820 -29.20 -3.22 -29.05
CA VAL A 820 -28.61 -4.53 -29.39
C VAL A 820 -29.66 -5.49 -29.92
N SER A 821 -30.84 -5.53 -29.29
CA SER A 821 -31.94 -6.40 -29.73
C SER A 821 -32.45 -6.02 -31.12
N SER A 822 -32.60 -4.72 -31.40
CA SER A 822 -32.95 -4.21 -32.73
C SER A 822 -31.87 -4.55 -33.76
N PHE A 823 -30.61 -4.30 -33.42
CA PHE A 823 -29.48 -4.63 -34.29
C PHE A 823 -29.43 -6.13 -34.61
N LEU A 824 -29.60 -7.00 -33.62
CA LEU A 824 -29.63 -8.44 -33.79
C LEU A 824 -30.85 -8.91 -34.61
N ALA A 825 -32.00 -8.23 -34.45
CA ALA A 825 -33.23 -8.52 -35.18
C ALA A 825 -33.15 -8.10 -36.66
N ASP A 826 -32.59 -6.92 -36.94
CA ASP A 826 -32.47 -6.38 -38.31
C ASP A 826 -31.54 -7.23 -39.18
N HIS A 827 -30.57 -7.92 -38.56
CA HIS A 827 -29.62 -8.80 -39.26
C HIS A 827 -30.04 -10.27 -39.26
N ALA A 828 -31.19 -10.62 -38.68
CA ALA A 828 -31.75 -11.97 -38.76
C ALA A 828 -32.37 -12.23 -40.15
N THR A 829 -31.53 -12.57 -41.13
CA THR A 829 -31.95 -12.86 -42.51
C THR A 829 -32.82 -14.12 -42.66
N SER A 830 -33.02 -14.91 -41.60
CA SER A 830 -33.83 -16.13 -41.61
C SER A 830 -34.96 -16.10 -40.57
N PRO A 831 -36.24 -16.25 -40.97
CA PRO A 831 -37.39 -16.26 -40.07
C PRO A 831 -37.45 -17.49 -39.13
N TYR A 832 -36.49 -18.42 -39.21
CA TYR A 832 -36.41 -19.62 -38.36
C TYR A 832 -35.47 -19.46 -37.15
N ASP A 833 -34.74 -18.35 -37.04
CA ASP A 833 -33.78 -18.12 -35.95
C ASP A 833 -34.33 -17.19 -34.85
N SER A 834 -35.65 -17.20 -34.63
CA SER A 834 -36.33 -16.37 -33.63
C SER A 834 -36.15 -16.87 -32.18
N SER A 835 -35.32 -17.89 -31.95
CA SER A 835 -35.15 -18.50 -30.63
C SER A 835 -34.50 -17.56 -29.60
N TRP A 836 -33.72 -16.57 -30.06
CA TRP A 836 -33.04 -15.58 -29.23
C TRP A 836 -33.95 -14.56 -28.56
N VAL A 837 -35.07 -14.20 -29.19
CA VAL A 837 -36.05 -13.25 -28.62
C VAL A 837 -36.69 -13.80 -27.33
N THR A 838 -36.67 -15.12 -27.15
CA THR A 838 -37.24 -15.80 -25.98
C THR A 838 -36.34 -15.80 -24.75
N VAL A 839 -35.03 -15.48 -24.89
CA VAL A 839 -34.07 -15.63 -23.77
C VAL A 839 -33.89 -14.35 -22.95
N LEU A 840 -34.26 -13.20 -23.52
CA LEU A 840 -34.37 -11.98 -22.72
C LEU A 840 -35.55 -12.13 -21.74
N PRO A 841 -35.35 -11.88 -20.44
CA PRO A 841 -36.41 -12.00 -19.46
C PRO A 841 -37.51 -10.99 -19.81
N SER A 842 -38.63 -11.49 -20.33
CA SER A 842 -39.83 -10.69 -20.58
C SER A 842 -40.21 -10.03 -19.27
N HIS A 843 -39.94 -8.73 -19.14
CA HIS A 843 -40.30 -7.96 -17.96
C HIS A 843 -41.83 -7.81 -17.95
N GLY A 844 -42.49 -8.81 -17.37
CA GLY A 844 -43.86 -8.70 -16.93
C GLY A 844 -43.92 -7.56 -15.92
N HIS A 845 -44.47 -6.42 -16.32
CA HIS A 845 -44.88 -5.35 -15.44
C HIS A 845 -45.91 -5.88 -14.44
N GLY A 846 -45.43 -6.50 -13.36
CA GLY A 846 -46.20 -6.77 -12.17
C GLY A 846 -46.41 -5.46 -11.42
N ARG A 847 -47.42 -4.69 -11.82
CA ARG A 847 -48.02 -3.69 -10.94
C ARG A 847 -48.63 -4.41 -9.74
N ASN A 848 -48.12 -4.13 -8.55
CA ASN A 848 -48.88 -4.04 -7.31
C ASN A 848 -48.32 -2.91 -6.48
#